data_AF-A0AAD1SRQ8-F1
#
_entry.id   AF-A0AAD1SRQ8-F1
#
_cell.length_a   1.000
_cell.length_b   1.000
_cell.length_c   1.000
_cell.angle_alpha   90.00
_cell.angle_beta   90.00
_cell.angle_gamma   90.00
#
_symmetry.space_group_name_H-M   'P 1'
#
loop_
_entity.id
_entity.type
_entity.pdbx_description
1 polymer ?
#
loop_
_entity_poly.entity_id
_entity_poly.type
_entity_poly.pdbx_seq_one_letter_code
_entity_poly.pdbx_strand_id
1 'polypeptide(L)'
;MERREEQNLEFTMDNVEKALHQLYYDPNIENKNLAQKWLMQAQVSPQAWHFSWQLLNGGKVPEIQYFGASALHIKISRYWGDIPAEQYESLKTQLFAQISTFASGSKIVLTRLCVALASLALNMMPDTWPHAVPDMVQVFQAEGGQADCGARCLALLELLTVLPEEFQTSRLPPYRKSQVRSCLAQECACVFPLLRQLLQQSDSPGFVKQKVLKCFSSWAQLGIALTECEGLTLAAFSALRDPELFDSAVESLVNTISQPDAQRYVNTLLKLIPHALGLQDQLHQAVQNGDIETSHGICRIVVALGENHSRALLEQVDHWQSFLALVNMIMFCTGIPGHYPVNETTSSLTLTFWYTLQDDILSFETEKQAVYLQVYRPVYFQLVDVLLQKAQFPTDEEYATWSSDEKEQFRIYRVDISDTLMYVYEMLGAELLSNLYDKLGRLLTSSEQPTSWQHTEALLYGFQSIAETIDVNYSDVVPGLIGLIPRININNVQLADTVMFTIGALAEWLADHPVMISKVLPLVLHALGNPELSISSVSTLKKICRECKYDLPQYASNIVAVSQEVLLKQIHKKPSPLTLLAEPGPMTPIVQIRLINTLLAEHGPMTPIVQISLVLAEHGPNPSNKLAIIHILGLLSNLFTTLDISHHDDDHEAAEVKKLPVVQGPNPVVLVLQQVFQLIRKVLGTWLNDAQVVEAVCAIFEKSVKTLLDDFAPMVPQLCEMLGQMYSTIPQASAIDLTRQMVHIFAHEPAHFPPIKALFLLVTSLTLSLFQQGPRNHPDIVDSFMQLLAQALKRKPCLFLSSELDVKAVFQCAVISLKFPETPTVRSSCAFFTEFLPRCGELPPVGQVVHEDGKILLQATLEGIGGQASRNVMDNFADILFCLNKNCFSYLVVWLKEVMQQDGVPSPRLTQAQKDNFSQQIVRERVNKRRVRDMVKEFTLLCRGLHGTEYTADY
;
A
#
# COMPACT_ATOMS: atom_id res chain seq x y z
N MET A 1 -2.81 49.61 7.95
CA MET A 1 -1.36 49.59 8.25
C MET A 1 -1.06 48.51 9.29
N GLU A 2 -1.93 48.33 10.29
CA GLU A 2 -1.84 47.35 11.38
C GLU A 2 -1.43 45.91 10.96
N ARG A 3 -1.96 45.37 9.85
CA ARG A 3 -1.59 44.02 9.33
C ARG A 3 -0.11 43.83 8.96
N ARG A 4 0.75 44.86 9.01
CA ARG A 4 2.21 44.74 8.79
C ARG A 4 3.04 44.80 10.07
N GLU A 5 2.46 45.19 11.21
CA GLU A 5 3.21 45.32 12.47
C GLU A 5 3.30 43.99 13.24
N GLU A 6 2.32 43.09 13.07
CA GLU A 6 2.30 41.77 13.71
C GLU A 6 3.49 40.86 13.30
N GLN A 7 4.11 41.09 12.14
CA GLN A 7 5.24 40.27 11.67
C GLN A 7 6.58 40.60 12.34
N ASN A 8 6.67 41.66 13.15
CA ASN A 8 7.87 42.07 13.88
C ASN A 8 7.69 42.05 15.41
N LEU A 9 6.68 41.33 15.93
CA LEU A 9 6.49 41.13 17.37
C LEU A 9 7.62 40.29 17.96
N GLU A 10 8.31 40.83 18.97
CA GLU A 10 9.31 40.08 19.74
C GLU A 10 8.70 38.88 20.47
N PHE A 11 9.47 37.78 20.58
CA PHE A 11 9.08 36.55 21.25
C PHE A 11 9.12 36.68 22.79
N THR A 12 8.26 37.53 23.33
CA THR A 12 8.03 37.72 24.77
C THR A 12 6.88 36.85 25.28
N MET A 13 6.84 36.59 26.59
CA MET A 13 5.78 35.78 27.23
C MET A 13 4.37 36.33 26.92
N ASP A 14 4.14 37.63 27.08
CA ASP A 14 2.84 38.26 26.82
C ASP A 14 2.39 38.13 25.35
N ASN A 15 3.33 38.20 24.40
CA ASN A 15 3.03 38.04 22.98
C ASN A 15 2.73 36.58 22.63
N VAL A 16 3.45 35.63 23.24
CA VAL A 16 3.16 34.20 23.13
C VAL A 16 1.79 33.86 23.70
N GLU A 17 1.38 34.43 24.84
CA GLU A 17 0.04 34.22 25.39
C GLU A 17 -1.08 34.81 24.52
N LYS A 18 -0.88 36.00 23.94
CA LYS A 18 -1.84 36.57 22.97
C LYS A 18 -1.99 35.68 21.74
N ALA A 19 -0.89 35.19 21.17
CA ALA A 19 -0.91 34.30 20.03
C ALA A 19 -1.54 32.93 20.38
N LEU A 20 -1.33 32.40 21.59
CA LEU A 20 -2.01 31.19 22.07
C LEU A 20 -3.51 31.42 22.26
N HIS A 21 -3.91 32.56 22.83
CA HIS A 21 -5.33 32.92 22.93
C HIS A 21 -5.98 33.05 21.55
N GLN A 22 -5.29 33.63 20.57
CA GLN A 22 -5.76 33.68 19.18
C GLN A 22 -5.89 32.28 18.57
N LEU A 23 -4.88 31.41 18.75
CA LEU A 23 -4.89 30.04 18.22
C LEU A 23 -6.04 29.19 18.79
N TYR A 24 -6.30 29.27 20.10
CA TYR A 24 -7.33 28.46 20.75
C TYR A 24 -8.73 29.07 20.59
N TYR A 25 -8.90 30.38 20.81
CA TYR A 25 -10.22 30.99 21.02
C TYR A 25 -10.72 31.91 19.88
N ASP A 26 -9.89 32.31 18.90
CA ASP A 26 -10.36 33.14 17.77
C ASP A 26 -11.24 32.29 16.82
N PRO A 27 -12.47 32.69 16.49
CA PRO A 27 -13.31 31.94 15.54
C PRO A 27 -12.79 31.96 14.10
N ASN A 28 -11.88 32.88 13.73
CA ASN A 28 -11.36 33.00 12.38
C ASN A 28 -10.18 32.04 12.11
N ILE A 29 -10.36 31.12 11.15
CA ILE A 29 -9.35 30.16 10.70
C ILE A 29 -8.10 30.85 10.14
N GLU A 30 -8.22 32.00 9.46
CA GLU A 30 -7.04 32.75 8.97
C GLU A 30 -6.17 33.23 10.13
N ASN A 31 -6.79 33.77 11.18
CA ASN A 31 -6.11 34.25 12.37
C ASN A 31 -5.44 33.10 13.14
N LYS A 32 -6.12 31.95 13.28
CA LYS A 32 -5.51 30.73 13.83
C LYS A 32 -4.28 30.29 13.05
N ASN A 33 -4.35 30.29 11.71
CA ASN A 33 -3.22 29.93 10.85
C ASN A 33 -2.03 30.90 10.97
N LEU A 34 -2.29 32.20 11.13
CA LEU A 34 -1.25 33.21 11.37
C LEU A 34 -0.59 33.00 12.75
N ALA A 35 -1.41 32.88 13.80
CA ALA A 35 -0.95 32.61 15.15
C ALA A 35 -0.12 31.31 15.24
N GLN A 36 -0.58 30.23 14.60
CA GLN A 36 0.15 28.96 14.56
C GLN A 36 1.51 29.09 13.88
N LYS A 37 1.60 29.79 12.75
CA LYS A 37 2.87 30.02 12.03
C LYS A 37 3.85 30.84 12.88
N TRP A 38 3.37 31.89 13.55
CA TRP A 38 4.19 32.71 14.44
C TRP A 38 4.64 31.92 15.69
N LEU A 39 3.76 31.13 16.29
CA LEU A 39 4.09 30.26 17.43
C LEU A 39 5.11 29.17 17.08
N MET A 40 5.08 28.61 15.85
CA MET A 40 6.13 27.69 15.39
C MET A 40 7.51 28.38 15.32
N GLN A 41 7.56 29.65 14.91
CA GLN A 41 8.80 30.43 14.90
C GLN A 41 9.26 30.72 16.34
N ALA A 42 8.34 31.10 17.22
CA ALA A 42 8.61 31.33 18.65
C ALA A 42 9.18 30.09 19.34
N GLN A 43 8.65 28.87 19.08
CA GLN A 43 9.15 27.61 19.65
C GLN A 43 10.59 27.27 19.26
N VAL A 44 11.03 27.67 18.06
CA VAL A 44 12.40 27.42 17.57
C VAL A 44 13.39 28.46 18.11
N SER A 45 12.91 29.68 18.37
CA SER A 45 13.72 30.83 18.79
C SER A 45 14.57 30.57 20.05
N PRO A 46 15.70 31.28 20.24
CA PRO A 46 16.45 31.24 21.50
C PRO A 46 15.62 31.67 22.72
N GLN A 47 14.66 32.58 22.54
CA GLN A 47 13.77 33.09 23.58
C GLN A 47 12.88 31.99 24.19
N ALA A 48 12.66 30.88 23.48
CA ALA A 48 11.94 29.72 23.97
C ALA A 48 12.54 29.12 25.24
N TRP A 49 13.87 29.25 25.46
CA TRP A 49 14.52 28.83 26.71
C TRP A 49 14.12 29.65 27.94
N HIS A 50 13.54 30.84 27.75
CA HIS A 50 13.13 31.73 28.84
C HIS A 50 11.61 31.78 29.03
N PHE A 51 10.85 32.05 27.97
CA PHE A 51 9.39 32.19 28.12
C PHE A 51 8.71 30.87 28.50
N SER A 52 9.23 29.72 28.08
CA SER A 52 8.61 28.41 28.34
C SER A 52 8.42 28.11 29.83
N TRP A 53 9.42 28.39 30.67
CA TRP A 53 9.31 28.27 32.13
C TRP A 53 8.32 29.26 32.73
N GLN A 54 8.20 30.46 32.16
CA GLN A 54 7.24 31.47 32.63
C GLN A 54 5.79 31.09 32.32
N LEU A 55 5.56 30.37 31.21
CA LEU A 55 4.23 29.83 30.85
C LEU A 55 3.81 28.65 31.75
N LEU A 56 4.76 27.96 32.39
CA LEU A 56 4.50 26.88 33.36
C LEU A 56 4.06 27.36 34.74
N ASN A 57 4.00 28.68 34.98
CA ASN A 57 3.53 29.22 36.27
C ASN A 57 2.08 28.81 36.57
N GLY A 58 1.79 28.53 37.84
CA GLY A 58 0.47 28.04 38.29
C GLY A 58 -0.70 29.00 38.10
N GLY A 59 -0.45 30.27 37.77
CA GLY A 59 -1.49 31.27 37.45
C GLY A 59 -1.97 31.27 35.99
N LYS A 60 -1.48 30.35 35.15
CA LYS A 60 -1.82 30.24 33.72
C LYS A 60 -2.73 29.03 33.46
N VAL A 61 -3.49 29.07 32.37
CA VAL A 61 -4.39 27.97 31.99
C VAL A 61 -3.62 26.76 31.40
N PRO A 62 -4.13 25.52 31.51
CA PRO A 62 -3.41 24.31 31.12
C PRO A 62 -2.91 24.29 29.67
N GLU A 63 -3.63 24.91 28.73
CA GLU A 63 -3.30 24.94 27.30
C GLU A 63 -2.09 25.84 27.01
N ILE A 64 -1.89 26.87 27.84
CA ILE A 64 -0.73 27.77 27.81
C ILE A 64 0.47 27.09 28.47
N GLN A 65 0.26 26.45 29.64
CA GLN A 65 1.28 25.65 30.31
C GLN A 65 1.79 24.51 29.42
N TYR A 66 0.90 23.84 28.68
CA TYR A 66 1.24 22.80 27.73
C TYR A 66 2.15 23.31 26.60
N PHE A 67 1.92 24.53 26.09
CA PHE A 67 2.82 25.13 25.10
C PHE A 67 4.23 25.38 25.68
N GLY A 68 4.34 25.82 26.94
CA GLY A 68 5.60 25.94 27.66
C GLY A 68 6.36 24.61 27.72
N ALA A 69 5.71 23.55 28.21
CA ALA A 69 6.30 22.20 28.25
C ALA A 69 6.67 21.68 26.83
N SER A 70 5.83 21.95 25.82
CA SER A 70 6.08 21.53 24.44
C SER A 70 7.25 22.27 23.80
N ALA A 71 7.46 23.55 24.11
CA ALA A 71 8.61 24.30 23.64
C ALA A 71 9.92 23.74 24.25
N LEU A 72 9.92 23.40 25.54
CA LEU A 72 11.07 22.75 26.18
C LEU A 72 11.41 21.41 25.53
N HIS A 73 10.42 20.53 25.32
CA HIS A 73 10.62 19.27 24.61
C HIS A 73 11.22 19.47 23.21
N ILE A 74 10.69 20.41 22.42
CA ILE A 74 11.18 20.70 21.06
C ILE A 74 12.62 21.22 21.10
N LYS A 75 12.94 22.12 22.04
CA LYS A 75 14.31 22.65 22.19
C LYS A 75 15.30 21.57 22.63
N ILE A 76 14.95 20.71 23.58
CA ILE A 76 15.82 19.59 24.02
C ILE A 76 15.99 18.54 22.92
N SER A 77 14.90 18.09 22.29
CA SER A 77 14.91 16.99 21.32
C SER A 77 15.49 17.36 19.95
N ARG A 78 15.36 18.62 19.51
CA ARG A 78 15.82 19.06 18.16
C ARG A 78 17.00 20.03 18.18
N TYR A 79 17.19 20.77 19.27
CA TYR A 79 18.20 21.84 19.39
C TYR A 79 19.17 21.55 20.54
N TRP A 80 19.50 20.27 20.78
CA TRP A 80 20.47 19.84 21.80
C TRP A 80 21.81 20.57 21.72
N GLY A 81 22.28 20.87 20.49
CA GLY A 81 23.52 21.61 20.26
C GLY A 81 23.52 23.07 20.71
N ASP A 82 22.35 23.65 21.02
CA ASP A 82 22.24 25.01 21.58
C ASP A 82 22.60 25.04 23.08
N ILE A 83 22.66 23.88 23.75
CA ILE A 83 22.76 23.79 25.21
C ILE A 83 24.22 23.54 25.64
N PRO A 84 24.86 24.47 26.38
CA PRO A 84 26.20 24.24 26.93
C PRO A 84 26.22 23.11 27.96
N ALA A 85 27.28 22.31 27.97
CA ALA A 85 27.39 21.14 28.87
C ALA A 85 27.28 21.49 30.37
N GLU A 86 27.72 22.69 30.76
CA GLU A 86 27.60 23.22 32.12
C GLU A 86 26.14 23.38 32.59
N GLN A 87 25.18 23.49 31.66
CA GLN A 87 23.77 23.72 31.95
C GLN A 87 22.95 22.42 32.06
N TYR A 88 23.52 21.26 31.73
CA TYR A 88 22.76 20.00 31.71
C TYR A 88 22.19 19.64 33.10
N GLU A 89 22.99 19.79 34.16
CA GLU A 89 22.57 19.49 35.53
C GLU A 89 21.52 20.49 36.06
N SER A 90 21.62 21.78 35.69
CA SER A 90 20.64 22.78 36.10
C SER A 90 19.29 22.57 35.39
N LEU A 91 19.32 22.25 34.09
CA LEU A 91 18.15 21.90 33.29
C LEU A 91 17.46 20.62 33.82
N LYS A 92 18.25 19.58 34.13
CA LYS A 92 17.78 18.34 34.77
C LYS A 92 17.03 18.63 36.08
N THR A 93 17.64 19.41 36.96
CA THR A 93 17.07 19.78 38.26
C THR A 93 15.78 20.59 38.11
N GLN A 94 15.71 21.53 37.16
CA GLN A 94 14.51 22.31 36.88
C GLN A 94 13.36 21.44 36.36
N LEU A 95 13.62 20.50 35.46
CA LEU A 95 12.60 19.56 34.97
C LEU A 95 12.05 18.68 36.09
N PHE A 96 12.90 18.11 36.97
CA PHE A 96 12.44 17.33 38.13
C PHE A 96 11.55 18.16 39.07
N ALA A 97 11.91 19.42 39.33
CA ALA A 97 11.11 20.32 40.17
C ALA A 97 9.74 20.64 39.53
N GLN A 98 9.69 20.88 38.22
CA GLN A 98 8.43 21.12 37.52
C GLN A 98 7.57 19.85 37.46
N ILE A 99 8.12 18.68 37.16
CA ILE A 99 7.37 17.40 37.17
C ILE A 99 6.79 17.14 38.57
N SER A 100 7.56 17.40 39.64
CA SER A 100 7.09 17.28 41.02
C SER A 100 5.95 18.24 41.35
N THR A 101 5.97 19.46 40.78
CA THR A 101 4.91 20.47 40.93
C THR A 101 3.65 20.08 40.16
N PHE A 102 3.82 19.57 38.93
CA PHE A 102 2.73 19.13 38.06
C PHE A 102 2.20 17.72 38.35
N ALA A 103 2.79 16.97 39.29
CA ALA A 103 2.32 15.65 39.73
C ALA A 103 0.87 15.68 40.25
N SER A 104 0.48 16.76 40.93
CA SER A 104 -0.90 17.04 41.37
C SER A 104 -1.65 18.00 40.43
N GLY A 105 -1.07 18.33 39.28
CA GLY A 105 -1.56 19.34 38.33
C GLY A 105 -2.19 18.74 37.06
N SER A 106 -2.07 19.48 35.96
CA SER A 106 -2.61 19.06 34.66
C SER A 106 -1.83 17.88 34.06
N LYS A 107 -2.51 16.74 33.85
CA LYS A 107 -1.92 15.51 33.30
C LYS A 107 -1.27 15.70 31.92
N ILE A 108 -1.83 16.55 31.05
CA ILE A 108 -1.25 16.82 29.72
C ILE A 108 0.09 17.57 29.81
N VAL A 109 0.24 18.44 30.82
CA VAL A 109 1.48 19.18 31.07
C VAL A 109 2.51 18.26 31.73
N LEU A 110 2.09 17.47 32.73
CA LEU A 110 2.93 16.44 33.37
C LEU A 110 3.53 15.48 32.35
N THR A 111 2.71 14.94 31.45
CA THR A 111 3.15 14.02 30.37
C THR A 111 4.17 14.72 29.47
N ARG A 112 3.92 15.96 29.03
CA ARG A 112 4.84 16.68 28.16
C ARG A 112 6.15 17.08 28.85
N LEU A 113 6.16 17.31 30.16
CA LEU A 113 7.37 17.50 30.95
C LEU A 113 8.16 16.19 31.13
N CYS A 114 7.48 15.06 31.32
CA CYS A 114 8.09 13.74 31.34
C CYS A 114 8.76 13.41 29.99
N VAL A 115 8.08 13.71 28.88
CA VAL A 115 8.62 13.66 27.51
C VAL A 115 9.88 14.53 27.36
N ALA A 116 9.87 15.76 27.90
CA ALA A 116 11.04 16.64 27.87
C ALA A 116 12.24 16.09 28.67
N LEU A 117 11.99 15.52 29.87
CA LEU A 117 13.03 14.91 30.70
C LEU A 117 13.56 13.58 30.13
N ALA A 118 12.70 12.77 29.51
CA ALA A 118 13.10 11.58 28.77
C ALA A 118 14.03 11.96 27.61
N SER A 119 13.63 12.93 26.77
CA SER A 119 14.49 13.48 25.72
C SER A 119 15.83 14.02 26.25
N LEU A 120 15.88 14.62 27.45
CA LEU A 120 17.12 15.04 28.10
C LEU A 120 18.00 13.83 28.48
N ALA A 121 17.43 12.85 29.17
CA ALA A 121 18.12 11.64 29.62
C ALA A 121 18.72 10.87 28.43
N LEU A 122 17.96 10.67 27.35
CA LEU A 122 18.41 9.96 26.14
C LEU A 122 19.56 10.66 25.42
N ASN A 123 19.65 11.99 25.49
CA ASN A 123 20.78 12.73 24.94
C ASN A 123 22.03 12.64 25.82
N MET A 124 21.87 12.59 27.16
CA MET A 124 22.94 12.50 28.16
C MET A 124 23.47 11.07 28.38
N MET A 125 22.66 10.03 28.14
CA MET A 125 23.08 8.62 28.18
C MET A 125 23.99 8.24 26.99
N PRO A 126 24.97 7.33 27.15
CA PRO A 126 25.40 6.73 28.41
C PRO A 126 26.45 7.59 29.15
N ASP A 127 27.08 8.56 28.48
CA ASP A 127 28.36 9.15 28.91
C ASP A 127 28.23 10.11 30.10
N THR A 128 27.22 11.00 30.09
CA THR A 128 27.06 12.07 31.09
C THR A 128 26.08 11.67 32.19
N TRP A 129 25.08 10.83 31.88
CA TRP A 129 24.10 10.36 32.85
C TRP A 129 23.85 8.85 32.68
N PRO A 130 24.80 7.99 33.10
CA PRO A 130 24.68 6.54 32.94
C PRO A 130 23.50 5.95 33.73
N HIS A 131 23.30 6.38 34.97
CA HIS A 131 22.29 5.84 35.88
C HIS A 131 21.03 6.72 36.00
N ALA A 132 20.49 7.17 34.87
CA ALA A 132 19.34 8.08 34.92
C ALA A 132 18.08 7.44 35.52
N VAL A 133 17.84 6.16 35.28
CA VAL A 133 16.63 5.47 35.77
C VAL A 133 16.67 5.23 37.29
N PRO A 134 17.77 4.74 37.91
CA PRO A 134 17.90 4.67 39.36
C PRO A 134 17.81 6.04 40.02
N ASP A 135 18.42 7.08 39.44
CA ASP A 135 18.33 8.45 39.93
C ASP A 135 16.88 8.97 39.91
N MET A 136 16.14 8.74 38.81
CA MET A 136 14.71 9.08 38.72
C MET A 136 13.90 8.38 39.82
N VAL A 137 14.10 7.08 40.01
CA VAL A 137 13.41 6.30 41.05
C VAL A 137 13.71 6.86 42.45
N GLN A 138 14.98 7.14 42.76
CA GLN A 138 15.38 7.71 44.06
C GLN A 138 14.76 9.10 44.30
N VAL A 139 14.79 10.00 43.31
CA VAL A 139 14.25 11.36 43.43
C VAL A 139 12.75 11.35 43.74
N PHE A 140 11.96 10.50 43.09
CA PHE A 140 10.51 10.43 43.34
C PHE A 140 10.13 9.64 44.60
N GLN A 141 10.98 8.71 45.06
CA GLN A 141 10.78 7.96 46.31
C GLN A 141 11.16 8.77 47.57
N ALA A 142 12.08 9.74 47.47
CA ALA A 142 12.53 10.53 48.62
C ALA A 142 11.36 11.25 49.35
N GLU A 143 11.30 11.13 50.68
CA GLU A 143 10.15 11.57 51.50
C GLU A 143 9.98 13.11 51.64
N GLY A 144 10.81 13.92 50.98
CA GLY A 144 10.86 15.39 51.17
C GLY A 144 9.97 16.24 50.25
N GLY A 145 9.14 15.65 49.38
CA GLY A 145 8.36 16.37 48.37
C GLY A 145 7.01 16.93 48.87
N GLN A 146 6.57 18.07 48.32
CA GLN A 146 5.27 18.70 48.62
C GLN A 146 4.04 17.93 48.10
N ALA A 147 4.23 16.93 47.24
CA ALA A 147 3.14 16.16 46.62
C ALA A 147 2.87 14.84 47.36
N ASP A 148 1.61 14.43 47.37
CA ASP A 148 1.16 13.15 47.95
C ASP A 148 1.94 11.96 47.38
N CYS A 149 2.14 10.93 48.21
CA CYS A 149 2.88 9.72 47.82
C CYS A 149 2.32 9.08 46.54
N GLY A 150 0.98 9.02 46.40
CA GLY A 150 0.33 8.52 45.18
C GLY A 150 0.59 9.37 43.94
N ALA A 151 0.60 10.71 44.07
CA ALA A 151 0.88 11.61 42.95
C ALA A 151 2.34 11.49 42.47
N ARG A 152 3.30 11.35 43.40
CA ARG A 152 4.71 11.08 43.07
C ARG A 152 4.91 9.73 42.39
N CYS A 153 4.21 8.69 42.86
CA CYS A 153 4.23 7.37 42.22
C CYS A 153 3.72 7.44 40.76
N LEU A 154 2.63 8.18 40.51
CA LEU A 154 2.11 8.35 39.16
C LEU A 154 3.04 9.15 38.25
N ALA A 155 3.65 10.23 38.74
CA ALA A 155 4.62 11.01 37.98
C ALA A 155 5.87 10.17 37.61
N LEU A 156 6.36 9.33 38.52
CA LEU A 156 7.44 8.39 38.24
C LEU A 156 7.04 7.36 37.18
N LEU A 157 5.86 6.74 37.30
CA LEU A 157 5.38 5.78 36.31
C LEU A 157 5.15 6.42 34.93
N GLU A 158 4.70 7.68 34.87
CA GLU A 158 4.60 8.44 33.61
C GLU A 158 5.97 8.61 32.96
N LEU A 159 6.96 9.08 33.72
CA LEU A 159 8.32 9.29 33.24
C LEU A 159 8.98 7.99 32.76
N LEU A 160 8.80 6.89 33.51
CA LEU A 160 9.29 5.58 33.12
C LEU A 160 8.54 5.01 31.90
N THR A 161 7.25 5.30 31.71
CA THR A 161 6.48 4.85 30.53
C THR A 161 6.89 5.60 29.27
N VAL A 162 7.12 6.91 29.38
CA VAL A 162 7.46 7.77 28.24
C VAL A 162 8.92 7.63 27.79
N LEU A 163 9.83 7.22 28.67
CA LEU A 163 11.26 7.10 28.35
C LEU A 163 11.56 6.12 27.18
N PRO A 164 11.00 4.90 27.13
CA PRO A 164 11.10 4.03 25.95
C PRO A 164 10.41 4.58 24.69
N GLU A 165 9.25 5.23 24.82
CA GLU A 165 8.47 5.80 23.71
C GLU A 165 9.24 6.93 23.00
N GLU A 166 9.86 7.83 23.78
CA GLU A 166 10.76 8.86 23.28
C GLU A 166 12.04 8.25 22.68
N PHE A 167 12.53 7.12 23.20
CA PHE A 167 13.68 6.43 22.61
C PHE A 167 13.38 5.87 21.21
N GLN A 168 12.20 5.25 21.01
CA GLN A 168 11.77 4.75 19.70
C GLN A 168 11.73 5.89 18.67
N THR A 169 11.06 7.00 19.01
CA THR A 169 10.88 8.17 18.14
C THR A 169 12.12 9.09 18.05
N SER A 170 13.15 8.84 18.86
CA SER A 170 14.37 9.65 18.92
C SER A 170 15.12 9.68 17.58
N ARG A 171 15.67 10.85 17.25
CA ARG A 171 16.51 11.07 16.05
C ARG A 171 18.00 10.87 16.33
N LEU A 172 18.33 9.99 17.27
CA LEU A 172 19.72 9.73 17.66
C LEU A 172 20.48 8.98 16.55
N PRO A 173 21.78 9.28 16.35
CA PRO A 173 22.63 8.50 15.47
C PRO A 173 22.64 7.02 15.90
N PRO A 174 22.50 6.06 14.98
CA PRO A 174 22.31 4.63 15.31
C PRO A 174 23.35 3.96 16.19
N TYR A 175 24.62 4.35 16.10
CA TYR A 175 25.63 3.92 17.08
C TYR A 175 25.23 4.33 18.51
N ARG A 176 24.81 5.59 18.70
CA ARG A 176 24.24 6.09 19.95
C ARG A 176 22.88 5.44 20.27
N LYS A 177 21.98 5.22 19.30
CA LYS A 177 20.71 4.50 19.53
C LYS A 177 20.97 3.08 20.06
N SER A 178 21.99 2.38 19.56
CA SER A 178 22.41 1.06 20.07
C SER A 178 23.04 1.12 21.46
N GLN A 179 23.93 2.08 21.72
CA GLN A 179 24.50 2.31 23.07
C GLN A 179 23.41 2.63 24.10
N VAL A 180 22.49 3.55 23.78
CA VAL A 180 21.38 3.95 24.65
C VAL A 180 20.39 2.79 24.81
N ARG A 181 20.11 1.98 23.77
CA ARG A 181 19.32 0.74 23.93
C ARG A 181 19.98 -0.23 24.91
N SER A 182 21.29 -0.44 24.81
CA SER A 182 22.02 -1.31 25.75
C SER A 182 22.02 -0.76 27.17
N CYS A 183 22.07 0.57 27.35
CA CYS A 183 21.96 1.22 28.64
C CYS A 183 20.56 1.04 29.24
N LEU A 184 19.50 1.36 28.48
CA LEU A 184 18.12 1.18 28.90
C LEU A 184 17.77 -0.28 29.19
N ALA A 185 18.27 -1.22 28.39
CA ALA A 185 18.08 -2.65 28.65
C ALA A 185 18.68 -3.08 29.99
N GLN A 186 19.86 -2.58 30.37
CA GLN A 186 20.44 -2.84 31.69
C GLN A 186 19.62 -2.22 32.83
N GLU A 187 19.05 -1.03 32.60
CA GLU A 187 18.21 -0.34 33.59
C GLU A 187 16.84 -1.01 33.82
N CYS A 188 16.44 -1.99 33.01
CA CYS A 188 15.25 -2.81 33.26
C CYS A 188 15.33 -3.53 34.62
N ALA A 189 16.55 -3.87 35.07
CA ALA A 189 16.81 -4.51 36.35
C ALA A 189 16.42 -3.64 37.56
N CYS A 190 16.32 -2.32 37.38
CA CYS A 190 15.80 -1.38 38.38
C CYS A 190 14.26 -1.26 38.28
N VAL A 191 13.74 -1.16 37.05
CA VAL A 191 12.31 -0.90 36.78
C VAL A 191 11.43 -2.11 37.07
N PHE A 192 11.80 -3.30 36.60
CA PHE A 192 10.94 -4.48 36.68
C PHE A 192 10.62 -4.92 38.12
N PRO A 193 11.57 -4.89 39.08
CA PRO A 193 11.26 -5.14 40.50
C PRO A 193 10.26 -4.12 41.08
N LEU A 194 10.41 -2.83 40.76
CA LEU A 194 9.49 -1.77 41.20
C LEU A 194 8.06 -1.99 40.65
N LEU A 195 7.95 -2.24 39.34
CA LEU A 195 6.66 -2.55 38.71
C LEU A 195 6.01 -3.78 39.34
N ARG A 196 6.80 -4.84 39.59
CA ARG A 196 6.32 -6.09 40.18
C ARG A 196 5.81 -5.89 41.61
N GLN A 197 6.54 -5.13 42.42
CA GLN A 197 6.13 -4.75 43.78
C GLN A 197 4.80 -3.99 43.75
N LEU A 198 4.68 -2.95 42.91
CA LEU A 198 3.47 -2.12 42.83
C LEU A 198 2.25 -2.90 42.31
N LEU A 199 2.45 -3.88 41.42
CA LEU A 199 1.37 -4.72 40.90
C LEU A 199 0.90 -5.78 41.91
N GLN A 200 1.83 -6.37 42.68
CA GLN A 200 1.55 -7.43 43.65
C GLN A 200 1.07 -6.92 45.03
N GLN A 201 1.33 -5.66 45.36
CA GLN A 201 0.82 -5.05 46.59
C GLN A 201 -0.72 -4.97 46.59
N SER A 202 -1.33 -5.43 47.69
CA SER A 202 -2.80 -5.40 47.91
C SER A 202 -3.33 -3.97 47.94
N ASP A 203 -2.58 -3.07 48.57
CA ASP A 203 -3.03 -1.72 48.91
C ASP A 203 -2.83 -0.72 47.75
N SER A 204 -2.19 -1.16 46.66
CA SER A 204 -1.98 -0.37 45.45
C SER A 204 -3.30 -0.16 44.68
N PRO A 205 -3.75 1.10 44.46
CA PRO A 205 -4.98 1.40 43.74
C PRO A 205 -4.99 0.89 42.29
N GLY A 206 -6.18 0.57 41.76
CA GLY A 206 -6.36 0.09 40.38
C GLY A 206 -5.71 0.98 39.32
N PHE A 207 -5.86 2.31 39.43
CA PHE A 207 -5.22 3.27 38.51
C PHE A 207 -3.68 3.25 38.56
N VAL A 208 -3.05 2.85 39.68
CA VAL A 208 -1.59 2.63 39.76
C VAL A 208 -1.23 1.35 39.02
N LYS A 209 -1.99 0.27 39.24
CA LYS A 209 -1.79 -1.03 38.55
C LYS A 209 -1.96 -0.89 37.03
N GLN A 210 -2.93 -0.12 36.55
CA GLN A 210 -3.05 0.25 35.12
C GLN A 210 -1.79 0.94 34.60
N LYS A 211 -1.26 1.93 35.32
CA LYS A 211 -0.03 2.64 34.92
C LYS A 211 1.21 1.76 34.98
N VAL A 212 1.28 0.81 35.91
CA VAL A 212 2.32 -0.22 35.96
C VAL A 212 2.29 -1.13 34.73
N LEU A 213 1.11 -1.61 34.32
CA LEU A 213 0.95 -2.44 33.12
C LEU A 213 1.30 -1.68 31.83
N LYS A 214 0.91 -0.40 31.72
CA LYS A 214 1.30 0.47 30.61
C LYS A 214 2.81 0.74 30.57
N CYS A 215 3.43 0.95 31.73
CA CYS A 215 4.89 1.06 31.83
C CYS A 215 5.57 -0.23 31.37
N PHE A 216 5.15 -1.40 31.86
CA PHE A 216 5.67 -2.69 31.41
C PHE A 216 5.53 -2.89 29.89
N SER A 217 4.36 -2.57 29.32
CA SER A 217 4.10 -2.63 27.88
C SER A 217 5.08 -1.77 27.06
N SER A 218 5.34 -0.53 27.48
CA SER A 218 6.31 0.36 26.84
C SER A 218 7.75 -0.17 26.91
N TRP A 219 8.17 -0.71 28.07
CA TRP A 219 9.51 -1.31 28.22
C TRP A 219 9.69 -2.59 27.42
N ALA A 220 8.64 -3.41 27.27
CA ALA A 220 8.68 -4.62 26.45
C ALA A 220 9.08 -4.32 24.99
N GLN A 221 8.67 -3.17 24.45
CA GLN A 221 8.99 -2.76 23.08
C GLN A 221 10.46 -2.34 22.85
N LEU A 222 11.32 -2.36 23.88
CA LEU A 222 12.76 -2.09 23.73
C LEU A 222 13.57 -3.30 23.22
N GLY A 223 12.96 -4.49 23.14
CA GLY A 223 13.66 -5.75 22.80
C GLY A 223 14.42 -6.34 23.99
N ILE A 224 13.82 -6.24 25.18
CA ILE A 224 14.34 -6.84 26.43
C ILE A 224 14.18 -8.36 26.36
N ALA A 225 15.10 -9.13 26.95
CA ALA A 225 15.02 -10.59 26.91
C ALA A 225 13.74 -11.10 27.57
N LEU A 226 12.98 -11.97 26.87
CA LEU A 226 11.68 -12.48 27.36
C LEU A 226 11.79 -13.19 28.73
N THR A 227 12.96 -13.78 29.03
CA THR A 227 13.31 -14.36 30.34
C THR A 227 13.30 -13.35 31.50
N GLU A 228 13.63 -12.08 31.24
CA GLU A 228 13.59 -11.00 32.24
C GLU A 228 12.16 -10.49 32.43
N CYS A 229 11.36 -10.50 31.36
CA CYS A 229 9.94 -10.14 31.37
C CYS A 229 9.04 -11.19 32.06
N GLU A 230 9.43 -12.48 32.09
CA GLU A 230 8.63 -13.62 32.61
C GLU A 230 7.89 -13.26 33.92
N GLY A 231 8.60 -12.63 34.86
CA GLY A 231 8.05 -12.32 36.18
C GLY A 231 6.93 -11.28 36.22
N LEU A 232 6.88 -10.36 35.25
CA LEU A 232 5.81 -9.38 35.06
C LEU A 232 4.72 -9.94 34.15
N THR A 233 5.07 -10.71 33.12
CA THR A 233 4.12 -11.40 32.23
C THR A 233 3.15 -12.27 33.04
N LEU A 234 3.64 -13.06 34.00
CA LEU A 234 2.79 -13.88 34.89
C LEU A 234 1.89 -13.04 35.82
N ALA A 235 2.34 -11.85 36.22
CA ALA A 235 1.53 -10.93 37.01
C ALA A 235 0.44 -10.25 36.17
N ALA A 236 0.73 -9.93 34.90
CA ALA A 236 -0.25 -9.43 33.94
C ALA A 236 -1.33 -10.49 33.62
N PHE A 237 -0.96 -11.76 33.42
CA PHE A 237 -1.93 -12.86 33.32
C PHE A 237 -2.85 -12.96 34.55
N SER A 238 -2.32 -12.68 35.74
CA SER A 238 -3.13 -12.66 36.97
C SER A 238 -4.08 -11.45 37.04
N ALA A 239 -3.69 -10.33 36.44
CA ALA A 239 -4.48 -9.10 36.38
C ALA A 239 -5.66 -9.15 35.40
N LEU A 240 -5.68 -10.08 34.43
CA LEU A 240 -6.82 -10.30 33.51
C LEU A 240 -8.14 -10.67 34.19
N ARG A 241 -8.10 -11.02 35.48
CA ARG A 241 -9.30 -11.30 36.30
C ARG A 241 -9.97 -10.04 36.85
N ASP A 242 -9.30 -8.90 36.76
CA ASP A 242 -9.80 -7.60 37.22
C ASP A 242 -10.26 -6.78 35.99
N PRO A 243 -11.57 -6.50 35.86
CA PRO A 243 -12.09 -5.72 34.73
C PRO A 243 -11.45 -4.33 34.59
N GLU A 244 -11.01 -3.68 35.68
CA GLU A 244 -10.33 -2.39 35.58
C GLU A 244 -8.92 -2.50 34.96
N LEU A 245 -8.31 -3.69 35.00
CA LEU A 245 -6.95 -3.91 34.53
C LEU A 245 -6.87 -4.62 33.18
N PHE A 246 -7.98 -5.23 32.73
CA PHE A 246 -8.06 -6.13 31.60
C PHE A 246 -7.36 -5.59 30.33
N ASP A 247 -7.78 -4.45 29.79
CA ASP A 247 -7.19 -3.86 28.58
C ASP A 247 -5.68 -3.62 28.70
N SER A 248 -5.26 -3.09 29.85
CA SER A 248 -3.85 -2.76 30.09
C SER A 248 -3.00 -4.03 30.24
N ALA A 249 -3.59 -5.10 30.79
CA ALA A 249 -2.97 -6.41 30.87
C ALA A 249 -2.86 -7.06 29.48
N VAL A 250 -3.94 -7.07 28.68
CA VAL A 250 -3.96 -7.58 27.29
C VAL A 250 -2.88 -6.88 26.46
N GLU A 251 -2.85 -5.54 26.42
CA GLU A 251 -1.83 -4.80 25.68
C GLU A 251 -0.40 -5.14 26.13
N SER A 252 -0.17 -5.25 27.45
CA SER A 252 1.16 -5.58 27.96
C SER A 252 1.60 -7.01 27.62
N LEU A 253 0.67 -7.97 27.58
CA LEU A 253 0.93 -9.35 27.21
C LEU A 253 1.20 -9.48 25.72
N VAL A 254 0.34 -8.90 24.87
CA VAL A 254 0.49 -8.91 23.41
C VAL A 254 1.82 -8.26 23.01
N ASN A 255 2.14 -7.07 23.52
CA ASN A 255 3.41 -6.39 23.19
C ASN A 255 4.66 -7.12 23.71
N THR A 256 4.53 -7.94 24.75
CA THR A 256 5.64 -8.79 25.24
C THR A 256 5.81 -10.05 24.40
N ILE A 257 4.71 -10.66 23.96
CA ILE A 257 4.74 -11.90 23.15
C ILE A 257 5.13 -11.60 21.70
N SER A 258 4.68 -10.47 21.14
CA SER A 258 4.96 -10.04 19.76
C SER A 258 6.32 -9.34 19.56
N GLN A 259 7.26 -9.47 20.51
CA GLN A 259 8.62 -8.94 20.32
C GLN A 259 9.37 -9.71 19.22
N PRO A 260 10.10 -9.05 18.29
CA PRO A 260 10.80 -9.74 17.20
C PRO A 260 11.82 -10.80 17.64
N ASP A 261 12.42 -10.62 18.82
CA ASP A 261 13.41 -11.56 19.38
C ASP A 261 12.80 -12.59 20.36
N ALA A 262 11.49 -12.55 20.65
CA ALA A 262 10.85 -13.47 21.60
C ALA A 262 10.97 -14.94 21.19
N GLN A 263 10.96 -15.23 19.88
CA GLN A 263 11.20 -16.56 19.30
C GLN A 263 12.50 -17.23 19.77
N ARG A 264 13.51 -16.47 20.19
CA ARG A 264 14.78 -17.01 20.72
C ARG A 264 14.65 -17.63 22.11
N TYR A 265 13.55 -17.35 22.83
CA TYR A 265 13.34 -17.72 24.22
C TYR A 265 12.22 -18.78 24.36
N VAL A 266 12.27 -19.82 23.53
CA VAL A 266 11.26 -20.90 23.43
C VAL A 266 10.88 -21.51 24.78
N ASN A 267 11.84 -21.71 25.69
CA ASN A 267 11.58 -22.22 27.04
C ASN A 267 10.63 -21.31 27.86
N THR A 268 10.67 -19.99 27.64
CA THR A 268 9.74 -19.06 28.29
C THR A 268 8.38 -19.11 27.62
N LEU A 269 8.33 -19.16 26.28
CA LEU A 269 7.07 -19.31 25.51
C LEU A 269 6.30 -20.57 25.93
N LEU A 270 6.98 -21.71 26.10
CA LEU A 270 6.40 -22.96 26.61
C LEU A 270 5.77 -22.80 28.00
N LYS A 271 6.35 -21.98 28.89
CA LYS A 271 5.74 -21.66 30.20
C LYS A 271 4.49 -20.78 30.08
N LEU A 272 4.37 -19.96 29.03
CA LEU A 272 3.20 -19.08 28.84
C LEU A 272 1.97 -19.86 28.35
N ILE A 273 2.15 -20.96 27.61
CA ILE A 273 1.02 -21.76 27.07
C ILE A 273 0.04 -22.20 28.16
N PRO A 274 0.43 -22.81 29.30
CA PRO A 274 -0.49 -23.14 30.38
C PRO A 274 -1.27 -21.95 30.96
N HIS A 275 -0.66 -20.75 30.98
CA HIS A 275 -1.33 -19.54 31.47
C HIS A 275 -2.35 -18.99 30.46
N ALA A 276 -2.04 -19.06 29.16
CA ALA A 276 -2.98 -18.73 28.10
C ALA A 276 -4.18 -19.71 28.07
N LEU A 277 -3.91 -21.02 28.15
CA LEU A 277 -4.95 -22.05 28.27
C LEU A 277 -5.80 -21.90 29.54
N GLY A 278 -5.21 -21.40 30.63
CA GLY A 278 -5.94 -21.07 31.86
C GLY A 278 -6.99 -19.96 31.71
N LEU A 279 -7.04 -19.24 30.58
CA LEU A 279 -8.08 -18.27 30.25
C LEU A 279 -9.30 -18.89 29.57
N GLN A 280 -9.29 -20.19 29.27
CA GLN A 280 -10.36 -20.88 28.54
C GLN A 280 -11.73 -20.71 29.25
N ASP A 281 -11.80 -20.89 30.57
CA ASP A 281 -13.07 -20.72 31.32
C ASP A 281 -13.59 -19.27 31.26
N GLN A 282 -12.69 -18.28 31.35
CA GLN A 282 -13.05 -16.86 31.25
C GLN A 282 -13.55 -16.50 29.85
N LEU A 283 -12.93 -17.06 28.80
CA LEU A 283 -13.37 -16.91 27.41
C LEU A 283 -14.76 -17.51 27.19
N HIS A 284 -15.04 -18.71 27.72
CA HIS A 284 -16.38 -19.32 27.61
C HIS A 284 -17.44 -18.50 28.35
N GLN A 285 -17.13 -17.95 29.53
CA GLN A 285 -18.04 -17.08 30.28
C GLN A 285 -18.28 -15.76 29.54
N ALA A 286 -17.24 -15.14 28.96
CA ALA A 286 -17.38 -13.92 28.16
C ALA A 286 -18.33 -14.13 26.97
N VAL A 287 -18.14 -15.21 26.20
CA VAL A 287 -18.99 -15.56 25.06
C VAL A 287 -20.44 -15.86 25.51
N GLN A 288 -20.64 -16.54 26.63
CA GLN A 288 -21.98 -16.80 27.18
C GLN A 288 -22.70 -15.52 27.65
N ASN A 289 -21.95 -14.52 28.13
CA ASN A 289 -22.48 -13.24 28.61
C ASN A 289 -22.64 -12.19 27.50
N GLY A 290 -22.13 -12.43 26.29
CA GLY A 290 -22.07 -11.44 25.20
C GLY A 290 -21.00 -10.36 25.40
N ASP A 291 -19.95 -10.65 26.19
CA ASP A 291 -18.83 -9.73 26.43
C ASP A 291 -17.79 -9.83 25.29
N ILE A 292 -17.98 -8.94 24.32
CA ILE A 292 -17.12 -8.84 23.13
C ILE A 292 -15.71 -8.35 23.51
N GLU A 293 -15.58 -7.42 24.46
CA GLU A 293 -14.27 -6.87 24.85
C GLU A 293 -13.39 -7.94 25.50
N THR A 294 -13.93 -8.72 26.44
CA THR A 294 -13.20 -9.81 27.08
C THR A 294 -12.85 -10.94 26.10
N SER A 295 -13.79 -11.36 25.24
CA SER A 295 -13.51 -12.43 24.26
C SER A 295 -12.46 -12.01 23.22
N HIS A 296 -12.54 -10.79 22.71
CA HIS A 296 -11.57 -10.19 21.79
C HIS A 296 -10.19 -10.03 22.44
N GLY A 297 -10.13 -9.55 23.69
CA GLY A 297 -8.88 -9.39 24.43
C GLY A 297 -8.15 -10.71 24.71
N ILE A 298 -8.87 -11.77 25.09
CA ILE A 298 -8.28 -13.11 25.28
C ILE A 298 -7.83 -13.69 23.92
N CYS A 299 -8.63 -13.52 22.86
CA CYS A 299 -8.27 -13.97 21.51
C CYS A 299 -6.93 -13.36 21.05
N ARG A 300 -6.73 -12.04 21.22
CA ARG A 300 -5.46 -11.38 20.89
C ARG A 300 -4.25 -12.00 21.59
N ILE A 301 -4.39 -12.45 22.84
CA ILE A 301 -3.29 -13.10 23.58
C ILE A 301 -2.97 -14.48 22.99
N VAL A 302 -3.99 -15.32 22.72
CA VAL A 302 -3.76 -16.67 22.19
C VAL A 302 -3.28 -16.64 20.73
N VAL A 303 -3.81 -15.73 19.90
CA VAL A 303 -3.33 -15.50 18.54
C VAL A 303 -1.90 -14.97 18.56
N ALA A 304 -1.56 -13.97 19.37
CA ALA A 304 -0.18 -13.48 19.46
C ALA A 304 0.82 -14.56 19.88
N LEU A 305 0.41 -15.52 20.73
CA LEU A 305 1.26 -16.66 21.11
C LEU A 305 1.34 -17.72 20.00
N GLY A 306 0.24 -17.97 19.28
CA GLY A 306 0.17 -18.95 18.21
C GLY A 306 0.85 -18.49 16.92
N GLU A 307 0.57 -17.28 16.45
CA GLU A 307 0.98 -16.75 15.14
C GLU A 307 2.45 -16.34 15.10
N ASN A 308 2.96 -15.67 16.14
CA ASN A 308 4.35 -15.22 16.15
C ASN A 308 5.36 -16.37 16.40
N HIS A 309 4.90 -17.50 16.94
CA HIS A 309 5.76 -18.56 17.47
C HIS A 309 5.37 -19.98 17.01
N SER A 310 4.42 -20.13 16.08
CA SER A 310 3.92 -21.43 15.58
C SER A 310 5.05 -22.39 15.24
N ARG A 311 5.98 -21.98 14.37
CA ARG A 311 7.16 -22.75 13.98
C ARG A 311 7.98 -23.25 15.17
N ALA A 312 8.33 -22.32 16.07
CA ALA A 312 9.20 -22.60 17.20
C ALA A 312 8.53 -23.58 18.19
N LEU A 313 7.21 -23.49 18.36
CA LEU A 313 6.41 -24.43 19.15
C LEU A 313 6.26 -25.79 18.45
N LEU A 314 6.08 -25.82 17.13
CA LEU A 314 6.08 -27.04 16.29
C LEU A 314 7.46 -27.70 16.18
N GLU A 315 8.55 -27.05 16.58
CA GLU A 315 9.86 -27.66 16.74
C GLU A 315 10.03 -28.37 18.10
N GLN A 316 9.25 -27.98 19.12
CA GLN A 316 9.23 -28.63 20.44
C GLN A 316 8.26 -29.81 20.46
N VAL A 317 8.62 -30.89 19.76
CA VAL A 317 7.75 -32.07 19.55
C VAL A 317 7.23 -32.67 20.87
N ASP A 318 8.01 -32.65 21.97
CA ASP A 318 7.56 -33.13 23.28
C ASP A 318 6.35 -32.38 23.86
N HIS A 319 6.09 -31.15 23.37
CA HIS A 319 5.02 -30.26 23.82
C HIS A 319 3.85 -30.14 22.82
N TRP A 320 3.79 -31.00 21.80
CA TRP A 320 2.76 -30.95 20.74
C TRP A 320 1.32 -30.92 21.27
N GLN A 321 1.03 -31.60 22.39
CA GLN A 321 -0.30 -31.62 23.00
C GLN A 321 -0.72 -30.24 23.55
N SER A 322 0.23 -29.50 24.14
CA SER A 322 -0.02 -28.15 24.66
C SER A 322 -0.24 -27.15 23.53
N PHE A 323 0.50 -27.30 22.42
CA PHE A 323 0.28 -26.48 21.23
C PHE A 323 -1.05 -26.83 20.54
N LEU A 324 -1.41 -28.11 20.40
CA LEU A 324 -2.71 -28.51 19.87
C LEU A 324 -3.89 -28.00 20.73
N ALA A 325 -3.73 -27.97 22.06
CA ALA A 325 -4.73 -27.34 22.94
C ALA A 325 -4.87 -25.82 22.66
N LEU A 326 -3.77 -25.12 22.36
CA LEU A 326 -3.80 -23.71 21.96
C LEU A 326 -4.50 -23.53 20.61
N VAL A 327 -4.21 -24.39 19.62
CA VAL A 327 -4.89 -24.40 18.31
C VAL A 327 -6.40 -24.62 18.48
N ASN A 328 -6.83 -25.52 19.36
CA ASN A 328 -8.24 -25.74 19.67
C ASN A 328 -8.90 -24.55 20.38
N MET A 329 -8.15 -23.79 21.19
CA MET A 329 -8.65 -22.55 21.79
C MET A 329 -8.80 -21.43 20.75
N ILE A 330 -7.90 -21.36 19.76
CA ILE A 330 -8.04 -20.43 18.62
C ILE A 330 -9.21 -20.85 17.72
N MET A 331 -9.41 -22.15 17.48
CA MET A 331 -10.60 -22.69 16.78
C MET A 331 -11.91 -22.29 17.46
N PHE A 332 -11.95 -22.30 18.80
CA PHE A 332 -13.10 -21.78 19.54
C PHE A 332 -13.33 -20.30 19.27
N CYS A 333 -12.28 -19.47 19.23
CA CYS A 333 -12.37 -18.05 18.86
C CYS A 333 -12.86 -17.85 17.41
N THR A 334 -12.40 -18.64 16.45
CA THR A 334 -12.90 -18.61 15.06
C THR A 334 -14.39 -18.96 15.00
N GLY A 335 -14.80 -19.97 15.79
CA GLY A 335 -16.16 -20.50 15.86
C GLY A 335 -17.09 -19.84 16.88
N ILE A 336 -16.80 -18.62 17.36
CA ILE A 336 -17.69 -17.94 18.32
C ILE A 336 -19.11 -17.80 17.72
N PRO A 337 -20.17 -18.17 18.46
CA PRO A 337 -21.54 -18.07 17.99
C PRO A 337 -21.97 -16.65 17.60
N GLY A 338 -22.85 -16.54 16.61
CA GLY A 338 -23.32 -15.28 16.05
C GLY A 338 -22.52 -14.84 14.81
N HIS A 339 -22.94 -13.72 14.23
CA HIS A 339 -22.37 -13.16 13.01
C HIS A 339 -21.37 -12.04 13.31
N TYR A 340 -20.24 -12.07 12.60
CA TYR A 340 -19.35 -10.93 12.50
C TYR A 340 -20.00 -9.83 11.62
N PRO A 341 -19.87 -8.54 11.93
CA PRO A 341 -19.26 -7.95 13.14
C PRO A 341 -20.25 -7.74 14.30
N VAL A 342 -21.54 -8.00 14.08
CA VAL A 342 -22.65 -7.48 14.92
C VAL A 342 -22.75 -8.16 16.28
N ASN A 343 -22.51 -9.47 16.35
CA ASN A 343 -22.56 -10.23 17.61
C ASN A 343 -21.17 -10.44 18.22
N GLU A 344 -20.13 -10.45 17.39
CA GLU A 344 -18.75 -10.70 17.79
C GLU A 344 -17.76 -10.11 16.77
N THR A 345 -16.61 -9.65 17.25
CA THR A 345 -15.51 -9.10 16.44
C THR A 345 -14.22 -9.92 16.57
N THR A 346 -14.31 -11.12 17.16
CA THR A 346 -13.19 -11.90 17.69
C THR A 346 -12.66 -12.92 16.69
N SER A 347 -13.53 -13.45 15.82
CA SER A 347 -13.18 -14.50 14.87
C SER A 347 -12.23 -14.03 13.76
N SER A 348 -12.32 -12.77 13.34
CA SER A 348 -11.45 -12.17 12.31
C SER A 348 -9.98 -12.15 12.70
N LEU A 349 -9.68 -12.00 14.00
CA LEU A 349 -8.32 -12.04 14.53
C LEU A 349 -7.61 -13.39 14.31
N THR A 350 -8.35 -14.46 14.03
CA THR A 350 -7.78 -15.83 13.94
C THR A 350 -7.33 -16.22 12.54
N LEU A 351 -7.69 -15.46 11.50
CA LEU A 351 -7.50 -15.85 10.11
C LEU A 351 -6.00 -15.89 9.71
N THR A 352 -5.22 -14.92 10.16
CA THR A 352 -3.76 -14.86 9.96
C THR A 352 -3.04 -16.06 10.57
N PHE A 353 -3.42 -16.47 11.79
CA PHE A 353 -2.89 -17.66 12.43
C PHE A 353 -3.10 -18.94 11.61
N TRP A 354 -4.27 -19.12 10.98
CA TRP A 354 -4.55 -20.32 10.17
C TRP A 354 -3.68 -20.41 8.91
N TYR A 355 -3.38 -19.28 8.30
CA TYR A 355 -2.38 -19.17 7.23
C TYR A 355 -0.98 -19.52 7.73
N THR A 356 -0.50 -18.89 8.82
CA THR A 356 0.85 -19.13 9.33
C THR A 356 1.07 -20.58 9.80
N LEU A 357 0.07 -21.18 10.45
CA LEU A 357 0.13 -22.58 10.87
C LEU A 357 0.27 -23.53 9.66
N GLN A 358 -0.40 -23.24 8.55
CA GLN A 358 -0.27 -24.03 7.32
C GLN A 358 1.11 -23.88 6.71
N ASP A 359 1.58 -22.65 6.49
CA ASP A 359 2.88 -22.37 5.87
C ASP A 359 4.01 -23.05 6.66
N ASP A 360 3.97 -22.95 8.00
CA ASP A 360 4.90 -23.66 8.87
C ASP A 360 4.84 -25.19 8.70
N ILE A 361 3.65 -25.80 8.67
CA ILE A 361 3.48 -27.25 8.47
C ILE A 361 4.02 -27.69 7.09
N LEU A 362 3.72 -26.93 6.03
CA LEU A 362 4.16 -27.23 4.66
C LEU A 362 5.67 -26.98 4.45
N SER A 363 6.29 -26.11 5.25
CA SER A 363 7.72 -25.80 5.17
C SER A 363 8.65 -26.83 5.85
N PHE A 364 8.11 -27.82 6.59
CA PHE A 364 8.90 -28.86 7.24
C PHE A 364 9.34 -29.97 6.27
N GLU A 365 10.40 -30.70 6.65
CA GLU A 365 10.85 -31.90 5.94
C GLU A 365 9.75 -32.99 5.91
N THR A 366 9.70 -33.77 4.83
CA THR A 366 8.58 -34.67 4.48
C THR A 366 8.16 -35.64 5.60
N GLU A 367 9.10 -36.17 6.39
CA GLU A 367 8.78 -37.06 7.51
C GLU A 367 8.01 -36.33 8.62
N LYS A 368 8.46 -35.13 9.00
CA LYS A 368 7.84 -34.31 10.05
C LYS A 368 6.53 -33.70 9.56
N GLN A 369 6.50 -33.23 8.31
CA GLN A 369 5.31 -32.76 7.61
C GLN A 369 4.22 -33.84 7.61
N ALA A 370 4.55 -35.09 7.27
CA ALA A 370 3.57 -36.18 7.24
C ALA A 370 2.93 -36.45 8.62
N VAL A 371 3.71 -36.38 9.71
CA VAL A 371 3.20 -36.53 11.08
C VAL A 371 2.26 -35.38 11.44
N TYR A 372 2.64 -34.12 11.15
CA TYR A 372 1.77 -32.99 11.44
C TYR A 372 0.52 -32.93 10.57
N LEU A 373 0.60 -33.33 9.29
CA LEU A 373 -0.59 -33.46 8.45
C LEU A 373 -1.58 -34.51 9.01
N GLN A 374 -1.11 -35.61 9.60
CA GLN A 374 -2.00 -36.58 10.27
C GLN A 374 -2.72 -35.98 11.49
N VAL A 375 -2.07 -35.08 12.23
CA VAL A 375 -2.67 -34.42 13.41
C VAL A 375 -3.58 -33.26 13.02
N TYR A 376 -3.18 -32.43 12.06
CA TYR A 376 -3.85 -31.17 11.75
C TYR A 376 -4.84 -31.22 10.57
N ARG A 377 -4.78 -32.20 9.65
CA ARG A 377 -5.81 -32.33 8.59
C ARG A 377 -7.25 -32.38 9.16
N PRO A 378 -7.55 -33.15 10.24
CA PRO A 378 -8.89 -33.12 10.85
C PRO A 378 -9.28 -31.75 11.41
N VAL A 379 -8.30 -31.01 11.98
CA VAL A 379 -8.51 -29.64 12.50
C VAL A 379 -8.83 -28.68 11.37
N TYR A 380 -8.17 -28.80 10.22
CA TYR A 380 -8.45 -27.97 9.04
C TYR A 380 -9.77 -28.35 8.35
N PHE A 381 -10.21 -29.60 8.38
CA PHE A 381 -11.58 -29.94 7.98
C PHE A 381 -12.63 -29.34 8.92
N GLN A 382 -12.39 -29.33 10.24
CA GLN A 382 -13.23 -28.60 11.19
C GLN A 382 -13.20 -27.08 10.93
N LEU A 383 -12.04 -26.52 10.55
CA LEU A 383 -11.90 -25.11 10.21
C LEU A 383 -12.81 -24.74 9.04
N VAL A 384 -12.81 -25.52 7.96
CA VAL A 384 -13.68 -25.30 6.80
C VAL A 384 -15.15 -25.23 7.24
N ASP A 385 -15.58 -26.17 8.07
CA ASP A 385 -16.97 -26.22 8.55
C ASP A 385 -17.35 -24.98 9.37
N VAL A 386 -16.43 -24.50 10.21
CA VAL A 386 -16.58 -23.24 10.96
C VAL A 386 -16.59 -22.03 10.02
N LEU A 387 -15.61 -21.89 9.13
CA LEU A 387 -15.49 -20.74 8.22
C LEU A 387 -16.70 -20.60 7.29
N LEU A 388 -17.24 -21.72 6.79
CA LEU A 388 -18.47 -21.70 5.99
C LEU A 388 -19.68 -21.25 6.80
N GLN A 389 -19.79 -21.67 8.07
CA GLN A 389 -20.83 -21.19 8.98
C GLN A 389 -20.67 -19.69 9.29
N LYS A 390 -19.44 -19.20 9.48
CA LYS A 390 -19.15 -17.78 9.74
C LYS A 390 -19.33 -16.88 8.51
N ALA A 391 -19.08 -17.41 7.30
CA ALA A 391 -19.32 -16.73 6.03
C ALA A 391 -20.79 -16.77 5.56
N GLN A 392 -21.65 -17.54 6.24
CA GLN A 392 -23.07 -17.63 5.94
C GLN A 392 -23.80 -16.34 6.34
N PHE A 393 -24.66 -15.83 5.45
CA PHE A 393 -25.52 -14.69 5.76
C PHE A 393 -26.50 -14.99 6.92
N PRO A 394 -26.85 -13.97 7.73
CA PRO A 394 -27.98 -14.03 8.64
C PRO A 394 -29.32 -14.13 7.88
N THR A 395 -30.42 -14.18 8.63
CA THR A 395 -31.77 -14.13 8.05
C THR A 395 -32.02 -12.80 7.35
N ASP A 396 -32.89 -12.78 6.33
CA ASP A 396 -33.21 -11.57 5.56
C ASP A 396 -33.76 -10.43 6.47
N GLU A 397 -34.49 -10.78 7.54
CA GLU A 397 -35.01 -9.85 8.54
C GLU A 397 -33.89 -9.22 9.38
N GLU A 398 -32.94 -10.03 9.84
CA GLU A 398 -31.77 -9.58 10.61
C GLU A 398 -30.79 -8.77 9.73
N TYR A 399 -30.51 -9.25 8.52
CA TYR A 399 -29.66 -8.52 7.57
C TYR A 399 -30.26 -7.16 7.20
N ALA A 400 -31.59 -7.00 7.22
CA ALA A 400 -32.24 -5.72 7.00
C ALA A 400 -31.95 -4.72 8.14
N THR A 401 -31.73 -5.15 9.38
CA THR A 401 -31.43 -4.25 10.51
C THR A 401 -29.98 -3.75 10.53
N TRP A 402 -29.06 -4.47 9.89
CA TRP A 402 -27.64 -4.10 9.84
C TRP A 402 -27.42 -2.77 9.08
N SER A 403 -26.55 -1.93 9.63
CA SER A 403 -26.06 -0.70 9.03
C SER A 403 -25.23 -0.92 7.76
N SER A 404 -24.91 0.16 7.05
CA SER A 404 -24.03 0.10 5.87
C SER A 404 -22.61 -0.34 6.22
N ASP A 405 -22.12 0.04 7.41
CA ASP A 405 -20.74 -0.21 7.82
C ASP A 405 -20.57 -1.66 8.28
N GLU A 406 -21.56 -2.22 9.00
CA GLU A 406 -21.57 -3.64 9.40
C GLU A 406 -21.63 -4.57 8.19
N LYS A 407 -22.41 -4.19 7.16
CA LYS A 407 -22.49 -4.94 5.88
C LYS A 407 -21.17 -4.91 5.12
N GLU A 408 -20.50 -3.77 5.07
CA GLU A 408 -19.19 -3.66 4.43
C GLU A 408 -18.10 -4.41 5.21
N GLN A 409 -18.11 -4.35 6.54
CA GLN A 409 -17.23 -5.14 7.39
C GLN A 409 -17.43 -6.65 7.18
N PHE A 410 -18.69 -7.13 7.11
CA PHE A 410 -18.96 -8.53 6.79
C PHE A 410 -18.53 -8.90 5.36
N ARG A 411 -18.69 -8.00 4.39
CA ARG A 411 -18.18 -8.20 3.02
C ARG A 411 -16.65 -8.34 2.98
N ILE A 412 -15.92 -7.53 3.75
CA ILE A 412 -14.46 -7.63 3.88
C ILE A 412 -14.09 -8.96 4.57
N TYR A 413 -14.70 -9.27 5.71
CA TYR A 413 -14.47 -10.51 6.45
C TYR A 413 -14.71 -11.77 5.62
N ARG A 414 -15.71 -11.78 4.74
CA ARG A 414 -15.89 -12.87 3.77
C ARG A 414 -14.71 -13.00 2.82
N VAL A 415 -14.16 -11.88 2.30
CA VAL A 415 -12.93 -11.91 1.48
C VAL A 415 -11.76 -12.48 2.27
N ASP A 416 -11.57 -12.08 3.53
CA ASP A 416 -10.52 -12.63 4.39
C ASP A 416 -10.71 -14.15 4.62
N ILE A 417 -11.96 -14.62 4.76
CA ILE A 417 -12.30 -16.06 4.77
C ILE A 417 -12.00 -16.73 3.42
N SER A 418 -12.27 -16.07 2.29
CA SER A 418 -12.01 -16.60 0.94
C SER A 418 -10.52 -16.89 0.75
N ASP A 419 -9.67 -15.93 1.11
CA ASP A 419 -8.22 -16.06 1.05
C ASP A 419 -7.77 -17.19 2.00
N THR A 420 -8.33 -17.27 3.21
CA THR A 420 -8.06 -18.38 4.15
C THR A 420 -8.45 -19.74 3.55
N LEU A 421 -9.62 -19.87 2.93
CA LEU A 421 -10.10 -21.11 2.30
C LEU A 421 -9.24 -21.54 1.10
N MET A 422 -8.71 -20.58 0.33
CA MET A 422 -7.75 -20.83 -0.74
C MET A 422 -6.50 -21.51 -0.21
N TYR A 423 -5.90 -20.98 0.86
CA TYR A 423 -4.74 -21.63 1.49
C TYR A 423 -5.12 -23.02 2.04
N VAL A 424 -6.23 -23.14 2.77
CA VAL A 424 -6.71 -24.43 3.31
C VAL A 424 -6.87 -25.49 2.21
N TYR A 425 -7.23 -25.11 0.98
CA TYR A 425 -7.26 -26.02 -0.16
C TYR A 425 -5.87 -26.55 -0.56
N GLU A 426 -4.81 -25.75 -0.52
CA GLU A 426 -3.44 -26.23 -0.79
C GLU A 426 -3.03 -27.36 0.19
N MET A 427 -3.48 -27.29 1.45
CA MET A 427 -3.19 -28.33 2.43
C MET A 427 -4.14 -29.54 2.35
N LEU A 428 -5.43 -29.34 2.06
CA LEU A 428 -6.43 -30.42 2.05
C LEU A 428 -6.60 -31.11 0.70
N GLY A 429 -6.40 -30.39 -0.41
CA GLY A 429 -6.48 -30.88 -1.78
C GLY A 429 -7.89 -31.32 -2.22
N ALA A 430 -7.95 -32.27 -3.15
CA ALA A 430 -9.20 -32.76 -3.77
C ALA A 430 -10.25 -33.33 -2.79
N GLU A 431 -9.84 -33.76 -1.59
CA GLU A 431 -10.76 -34.18 -0.53
C GLU A 431 -11.68 -33.03 -0.07
N LEU A 432 -11.20 -31.79 -0.08
CA LEU A 432 -12.00 -30.60 0.25
C LEU A 432 -13.09 -30.36 -0.80
N LEU A 433 -12.74 -30.40 -2.09
CA LEU A 433 -13.71 -30.27 -3.18
C LEU A 433 -14.78 -31.37 -3.09
N SER A 434 -14.36 -32.60 -2.79
CA SER A 434 -15.27 -33.74 -2.62
C SER A 434 -16.23 -33.54 -1.44
N ASN A 435 -15.73 -33.05 -0.30
CA ASN A 435 -16.53 -32.73 0.88
C ASN A 435 -17.56 -31.61 0.60
N LEU A 436 -17.15 -30.51 -0.02
CA LEU A 436 -18.05 -29.42 -0.42
C LEU A 436 -19.11 -29.91 -1.43
N TYR A 437 -18.72 -30.76 -2.39
CA TYR A 437 -19.63 -31.33 -3.38
C TYR A 437 -20.69 -32.22 -2.74
N ASP A 438 -20.26 -33.11 -1.84
CA ASP A 438 -21.16 -33.98 -1.09
C ASP A 438 -22.16 -33.17 -0.23
N LYS A 439 -21.69 -32.11 0.43
CA LYS A 439 -22.56 -31.22 1.23
C LYS A 439 -23.59 -30.51 0.35
N LEU A 440 -23.16 -29.88 -0.74
CA LEU A 440 -24.05 -29.16 -1.66
C LEU A 440 -25.03 -30.12 -2.36
N GLY A 441 -24.53 -31.27 -2.81
CA GLY A 441 -25.33 -32.32 -3.46
C GLY A 441 -26.40 -32.89 -2.52
N ARG A 442 -26.05 -33.18 -1.25
CA ARG A 442 -27.02 -33.60 -0.22
C ARG A 442 -28.05 -32.51 0.06
N LEU A 443 -27.63 -31.25 0.24
CA LEU A 443 -28.55 -30.14 0.50
C LEU A 443 -29.58 -29.97 -0.62
N LEU A 444 -29.15 -30.03 -1.89
CA LEU A 444 -30.02 -29.85 -3.06
C LEU A 444 -30.89 -31.09 -3.40
N THR A 445 -30.62 -32.26 -2.81
CA THR A 445 -31.37 -33.51 -3.10
C THR A 445 -32.15 -34.05 -1.91
N SER A 446 -31.83 -33.65 -0.68
CA SER A 446 -32.58 -34.04 0.51
C SER A 446 -33.96 -33.37 0.55
N SER A 447 -35.00 -34.14 0.88
CA SER A 447 -36.37 -33.64 1.02
C SER A 447 -36.78 -33.37 2.47
N GLU A 448 -35.85 -33.53 3.42
CA GLU A 448 -36.16 -33.58 4.86
C GLU A 448 -36.05 -32.23 5.58
N GLN A 449 -35.39 -31.23 4.98
CA GLN A 449 -35.26 -29.89 5.55
C GLN A 449 -35.61 -28.80 4.51
N PRO A 450 -36.22 -27.68 4.95
CA PRO A 450 -36.40 -26.52 4.08
C PRO A 450 -35.04 -25.90 3.74
N THR A 451 -34.68 -25.89 2.46
CA THR A 451 -33.40 -25.33 1.99
C THR A 451 -33.35 -23.81 2.18
N SER A 452 -32.54 -23.33 3.11
CA SER A 452 -32.23 -21.91 3.22
C SER A 452 -31.30 -21.49 2.07
N TRP A 453 -31.57 -20.31 1.48
CA TRP A 453 -30.73 -19.78 0.42
C TRP A 453 -29.34 -19.44 0.96
N GLN A 454 -29.26 -18.99 2.21
CA GLN A 454 -28.03 -18.65 2.92
C GLN A 454 -27.06 -19.84 3.02
N HIS A 455 -27.55 -21.03 3.41
CA HIS A 455 -26.68 -22.20 3.56
C HIS A 455 -26.23 -22.74 2.19
N THR A 456 -27.09 -22.64 1.17
CA THR A 456 -26.75 -22.96 -0.22
C THR A 456 -25.69 -21.99 -0.76
N GLU A 457 -25.83 -20.70 -0.46
CA GLU A 457 -24.90 -19.64 -0.87
C GLU A 457 -23.55 -19.80 -0.16
N ALA A 458 -23.50 -20.12 1.13
CA ALA A 458 -22.24 -20.34 1.87
C ALA A 458 -21.42 -21.52 1.33
N LEU A 459 -22.07 -22.65 1.01
CA LEU A 459 -21.39 -23.80 0.39
C LEU A 459 -20.87 -23.47 -1.02
N LEU A 460 -21.64 -22.71 -1.80
CA LEU A 460 -21.22 -22.27 -3.14
C LEU A 460 -20.12 -21.22 -3.07
N TYR A 461 -20.14 -20.35 -2.06
CA TYR A 461 -19.11 -19.37 -1.77
C TYR A 461 -17.77 -20.04 -1.45
N GLY A 462 -17.78 -21.10 -0.62
CA GLY A 462 -16.57 -21.90 -0.38
C GLY A 462 -15.98 -22.52 -1.65
N PHE A 463 -16.82 -22.95 -2.59
CA PHE A 463 -16.36 -23.37 -3.92
C PHE A 463 -15.80 -22.21 -4.74
N GLN A 464 -16.48 -21.06 -4.75
CA GLN A 464 -16.03 -19.85 -5.46
C GLN A 464 -14.63 -19.42 -5.00
N SER A 465 -14.37 -19.44 -3.69
CA SER A 465 -13.09 -19.07 -3.08
C SER A 465 -11.91 -19.94 -3.51
N ILE A 466 -12.18 -21.19 -3.92
CA ILE A 466 -11.15 -22.19 -4.26
C ILE A 466 -11.03 -22.39 -5.78
N ALA A 467 -12.06 -22.02 -6.55
CA ALA A 467 -12.22 -22.40 -7.96
C ALA A 467 -11.07 -21.98 -8.89
N GLU A 468 -10.42 -20.84 -8.66
CA GLU A 468 -9.29 -20.36 -9.48
C GLU A 468 -7.95 -21.06 -9.12
N THR A 469 -7.91 -21.82 -8.03
CA THR A 469 -6.71 -22.53 -7.52
C THR A 469 -6.74 -24.03 -7.83
N ILE A 470 -7.83 -24.55 -8.41
CA ILE A 470 -8.00 -25.98 -8.68
C ILE A 470 -7.03 -26.44 -9.78
N ASP A 471 -6.07 -27.29 -9.42
CA ASP A 471 -5.21 -27.98 -10.39
C ASP A 471 -6.06 -28.87 -11.33
N VAL A 472 -5.87 -28.65 -12.64
CA VAL A 472 -6.51 -29.36 -13.75
C VAL A 472 -6.47 -30.89 -13.58
N ASN A 473 -5.42 -31.41 -12.94
CA ASN A 473 -5.26 -32.85 -12.67
C ASN A 473 -6.35 -33.46 -11.76
N TYR A 474 -7.02 -32.68 -10.90
CA TYR A 474 -7.99 -33.16 -9.91
C TYR A 474 -9.46 -32.84 -10.28
N SER A 475 -9.71 -32.69 -11.59
CA SER A 475 -10.96 -32.15 -12.14
C SER A 475 -12.24 -32.96 -11.90
N ASP A 476 -12.20 -34.21 -11.43
CA ASP A 476 -13.36 -35.14 -11.41
C ASP A 476 -14.62 -34.57 -10.72
N VAL A 477 -14.45 -33.69 -9.72
CA VAL A 477 -15.56 -33.07 -8.97
C VAL A 477 -16.21 -31.89 -9.72
N VAL A 478 -15.43 -31.17 -10.53
CA VAL A 478 -15.86 -29.91 -11.18
C VAL A 478 -17.02 -30.11 -12.19
N PRO A 479 -17.03 -31.15 -13.06
CA PRO A 479 -18.18 -31.47 -13.89
C PRO A 479 -19.45 -31.75 -13.07
N GLY A 480 -19.29 -32.39 -11.91
CA GLY A 480 -20.37 -32.65 -10.97
C GLY A 480 -20.97 -31.36 -10.43
N LEU A 481 -20.12 -30.44 -9.95
CA LEU A 481 -20.52 -29.12 -9.46
C LEU A 481 -21.26 -28.31 -10.53
N ILE A 482 -20.71 -28.23 -11.75
CA ILE A 482 -21.36 -27.54 -12.87
C ILE A 482 -22.72 -28.19 -13.22
N GLY A 483 -22.86 -29.50 -13.02
CA GLY A 483 -24.14 -30.21 -13.13
C GLY A 483 -25.16 -29.88 -12.03
N LEU A 484 -24.71 -29.40 -10.86
CA LEU A 484 -25.55 -28.96 -9.75
C LEU A 484 -25.99 -27.49 -9.88
N ILE A 485 -25.14 -26.60 -10.43
CA ILE A 485 -25.43 -25.15 -10.53
C ILE A 485 -26.82 -24.86 -11.15
N PRO A 486 -27.24 -25.45 -12.29
CA PRO A 486 -28.56 -25.24 -12.88
C PRO A 486 -29.74 -25.79 -12.06
N ARG A 487 -29.49 -26.52 -10.97
CA ARG A 487 -30.52 -27.05 -10.04
C ARG A 487 -30.73 -26.14 -8.83
N ILE A 488 -29.87 -25.14 -8.62
CA ILE A 488 -29.98 -24.19 -7.52
C ILE A 488 -31.21 -23.30 -7.76
N ASN A 489 -32.07 -23.18 -6.75
CA ASN A 489 -33.23 -22.29 -6.80
C ASN A 489 -32.78 -20.84 -6.54
N ILE A 490 -32.54 -20.09 -7.61
CA ILE A 490 -32.09 -18.70 -7.54
C ILE A 490 -33.27 -17.79 -7.15
N ASN A 491 -33.49 -17.66 -5.84
CA ASN A 491 -34.56 -16.87 -5.23
C ASN A 491 -34.08 -15.56 -4.56
N ASN A 492 -32.77 -15.36 -4.45
CA ASN A 492 -32.15 -14.20 -3.82
C ASN A 492 -31.00 -13.65 -4.69
N VAL A 493 -30.82 -12.32 -4.71
CA VAL A 493 -29.78 -11.61 -5.48
C VAL A 493 -28.37 -12.05 -5.08
N GLN A 494 -28.10 -12.22 -3.78
CA GLN A 494 -26.80 -12.60 -3.24
C GLN A 494 -26.40 -14.03 -3.66
N LEU A 495 -27.35 -14.96 -3.69
CA LEU A 495 -27.16 -16.30 -4.23
C LEU A 495 -26.91 -16.25 -5.75
N ALA A 496 -27.65 -15.40 -6.48
CA ALA A 496 -27.47 -15.23 -7.92
C ALA A 496 -26.08 -14.67 -8.27
N ASP A 497 -25.59 -13.66 -7.53
CA ASP A 497 -24.24 -13.12 -7.67
C ASP A 497 -23.17 -14.18 -7.41
N THR A 498 -23.33 -14.97 -6.34
CA THR A 498 -22.41 -16.07 -6.00
C THR A 498 -22.40 -17.16 -7.08
N VAL A 499 -23.55 -17.50 -7.68
CA VAL A 499 -23.62 -18.39 -8.85
C VAL A 499 -22.86 -17.81 -10.03
N MET A 500 -23.05 -16.52 -10.35
CA MET A 500 -22.32 -15.86 -11.45
C MET A 500 -20.81 -15.89 -11.19
N PHE A 501 -20.35 -15.42 -10.03
CA PHE A 501 -18.93 -15.40 -9.69
C PHE A 501 -18.30 -16.79 -9.65
N THR A 502 -19.01 -17.83 -9.21
CA THR A 502 -18.53 -19.23 -9.29
C THR A 502 -18.34 -19.69 -10.74
N ILE A 503 -19.30 -19.40 -11.63
CA ILE A 503 -19.15 -19.68 -13.06
C ILE A 503 -17.97 -18.90 -13.65
N GLY A 504 -17.77 -17.65 -13.22
CA GLY A 504 -16.67 -16.80 -13.67
C GLY A 504 -15.30 -17.29 -13.22
N ALA A 505 -15.18 -17.80 -12.00
CA ALA A 505 -13.96 -18.40 -11.46
C ALA A 505 -13.59 -19.71 -12.20
N LEU A 506 -14.59 -20.47 -12.66
CA LEU A 506 -14.39 -21.68 -13.47
C LEU A 506 -14.11 -21.42 -14.96
N ALA A 507 -13.87 -20.17 -15.39
CA ALA A 507 -13.74 -19.82 -16.81
C ALA A 507 -12.53 -20.46 -17.50
N GLU A 508 -11.39 -20.56 -16.82
CA GLU A 508 -10.19 -21.24 -17.34
C GLU A 508 -10.48 -22.75 -17.53
N TRP A 509 -11.04 -23.40 -16.51
CA TRP A 509 -11.45 -24.80 -16.57
C TRP A 509 -12.47 -25.10 -17.69
N LEU A 510 -13.38 -24.16 -17.97
CA LEU A 510 -14.35 -24.25 -19.06
C LEU A 510 -13.71 -24.18 -20.46
N ALA A 511 -12.53 -23.56 -20.60
CA ALA A 511 -11.79 -23.52 -21.86
C ALA A 511 -11.24 -24.92 -22.23
N ASP A 512 -10.77 -25.67 -21.23
CA ASP A 512 -10.34 -27.07 -21.39
C ASP A 512 -11.53 -28.04 -21.56
N HIS A 513 -12.73 -27.66 -21.10
CA HIS A 513 -13.94 -28.50 -21.14
C HIS A 513 -15.13 -27.85 -21.89
N PRO A 514 -15.02 -27.51 -23.20
CA PRO A 514 -16.04 -26.72 -23.90
C PRO A 514 -17.47 -27.27 -23.93
N VAL A 515 -17.65 -28.58 -23.73
CA VAL A 515 -18.96 -29.24 -23.64
C VAL A 515 -19.82 -28.62 -22.51
N MET A 516 -19.17 -28.19 -21.42
CA MET A 516 -19.84 -27.67 -20.23
C MET A 516 -20.30 -26.21 -20.37
N ILE A 517 -19.75 -25.45 -21.34
CA ILE A 517 -20.20 -24.08 -21.67
C ILE A 517 -21.72 -24.05 -21.94
N SER A 518 -22.23 -25.09 -22.60
CA SER A 518 -23.66 -25.26 -22.92
C SER A 518 -24.59 -25.28 -21.69
N LYS A 519 -24.06 -25.59 -20.49
CA LYS A 519 -24.82 -25.68 -19.23
C LYS A 519 -24.86 -24.35 -18.48
N VAL A 520 -23.80 -23.54 -18.58
CA VAL A 520 -23.63 -22.33 -17.77
C VAL A 520 -23.94 -21.04 -18.54
N LEU A 521 -23.61 -20.96 -19.83
CA LEU A 521 -23.80 -19.75 -20.63
C LEU A 521 -25.26 -19.26 -20.67
N PRO A 522 -26.30 -20.13 -20.76
CA PRO A 522 -27.69 -19.67 -20.71
C PRO A 522 -28.06 -18.95 -19.39
N LEU A 523 -27.48 -19.36 -18.25
CA LEU A 523 -27.71 -18.71 -16.96
C LEU A 523 -27.08 -17.31 -16.93
N VAL A 524 -25.86 -17.18 -17.43
CA VAL A 524 -25.13 -15.90 -17.51
C VAL A 524 -25.85 -14.91 -18.43
N LEU A 525 -26.29 -15.36 -19.61
CA LEU A 525 -27.05 -14.52 -20.55
C LEU A 525 -28.44 -14.13 -20.01
N HIS A 526 -29.08 -14.98 -19.18
CA HIS A 526 -30.32 -14.62 -18.51
C HIS A 526 -30.10 -13.57 -17.41
N ALA A 527 -29.07 -13.76 -16.56
CA ALA A 527 -28.72 -12.83 -15.49
C ALA A 527 -28.33 -11.44 -16.01
N LEU A 528 -27.74 -11.35 -17.22
CA LEU A 528 -27.39 -10.11 -17.90
C LEU A 528 -28.61 -9.17 -18.14
N GLY A 529 -29.83 -9.73 -18.21
CA GLY A 529 -31.06 -8.96 -18.30
C GLY A 529 -31.52 -8.34 -16.97
N ASN A 530 -30.91 -8.68 -15.83
CA ASN A 530 -31.27 -8.15 -14.51
C ASN A 530 -30.33 -6.97 -14.14
N PRO A 531 -30.86 -5.76 -13.87
CA PRO A 531 -30.05 -4.62 -13.44
C PRO A 531 -29.35 -4.81 -12.09
N GLU A 532 -29.87 -5.66 -11.20
CA GLU A 532 -29.29 -5.91 -9.88
C GLU A 532 -28.01 -6.75 -9.98
N LEU A 533 -27.95 -7.70 -10.93
CA LEU A 533 -26.81 -8.59 -11.18
C LEU A 533 -25.78 -7.99 -12.16
N SER A 534 -25.86 -6.69 -12.42
CA SER A 534 -25.09 -5.98 -13.46
C SER A 534 -23.57 -6.14 -13.38
N ILE A 535 -23.01 -6.31 -12.18
CA ILE A 535 -21.55 -6.40 -12.00
C ILE A 535 -21.11 -7.85 -12.17
N SER A 536 -21.81 -8.79 -11.53
CA SER A 536 -21.46 -10.21 -11.52
C SER A 536 -21.66 -10.85 -12.89
N SER A 537 -22.80 -10.62 -13.56
CA SER A 537 -23.10 -11.20 -14.87
C SER A 537 -22.14 -10.70 -15.96
N VAL A 538 -21.84 -9.40 -15.97
CA VAL A 538 -20.91 -8.78 -16.94
C VAL A 538 -19.48 -9.24 -16.71
N SER A 539 -19.02 -9.30 -15.46
CA SER A 539 -17.69 -9.82 -15.11
C SER A 539 -17.54 -11.31 -15.47
N THR A 540 -18.59 -12.10 -15.25
CA THR A 540 -18.63 -13.53 -15.58
C THR A 540 -18.60 -13.76 -17.09
N LEU A 541 -19.45 -13.05 -17.85
CA LEU A 541 -19.44 -13.12 -19.31
C LEU A 541 -18.08 -12.70 -19.87
N LYS A 542 -17.45 -11.66 -19.30
CA LYS A 542 -16.10 -11.22 -19.64
C LYS A 542 -15.08 -12.37 -19.51
N LYS A 543 -14.99 -13.01 -18.34
CA LYS A 543 -14.06 -14.13 -18.10
C LYS A 543 -14.31 -15.28 -19.09
N ILE A 544 -15.56 -15.71 -19.27
CA ILE A 544 -15.89 -16.77 -20.24
C ILE A 544 -15.46 -16.38 -21.67
N CYS A 545 -15.76 -15.14 -22.11
CA CYS A 545 -15.38 -14.65 -23.43
C CYS A 545 -13.87 -14.60 -23.67
N ARG A 546 -13.08 -14.31 -22.63
CA ARG A 546 -11.61 -14.26 -22.69
C ARG A 546 -11.01 -15.66 -22.77
N GLU A 547 -11.37 -16.56 -21.86
CA GLU A 547 -10.72 -17.87 -21.75
C GLU A 547 -11.26 -18.87 -22.79
N CYS A 548 -12.58 -18.93 -23.00
CA CYS A 548 -13.21 -19.89 -23.94
C CYS A 548 -13.22 -19.42 -25.41
N LYS A 549 -12.34 -18.48 -25.78
CA LYS A 549 -12.36 -17.70 -27.04
C LYS A 549 -12.54 -18.54 -28.32
N TYR A 550 -11.90 -19.71 -28.38
CA TYR A 550 -11.90 -20.60 -29.56
C TYR A 550 -13.18 -21.43 -29.74
N ASP A 551 -13.93 -21.71 -28.67
CA ASP A 551 -15.05 -22.68 -28.68
C ASP A 551 -16.44 -22.01 -28.49
N LEU A 552 -16.44 -20.69 -28.26
CA LEU A 552 -17.61 -19.79 -28.30
C LEU A 552 -18.21 -19.41 -29.68
N PRO A 553 -17.58 -19.61 -30.87
CA PRO A 553 -18.15 -19.14 -32.16
C PRO A 553 -19.59 -19.60 -32.46
N GLN A 554 -20.00 -20.76 -31.95
CA GLN A 554 -21.37 -21.29 -32.08
C GLN A 554 -22.42 -20.50 -31.26
N TYR A 555 -22.01 -19.83 -30.17
CA TYR A 555 -22.86 -19.02 -29.30
C TYR A 555 -22.79 -17.52 -29.63
N ALA A 556 -21.80 -17.11 -30.42
CA ALA A 556 -21.51 -15.73 -30.80
C ALA A 556 -22.75 -14.87 -31.10
N SER A 557 -23.60 -15.30 -32.03
CA SER A 557 -24.77 -14.52 -32.44
C SER A 557 -25.79 -14.31 -31.32
N ASN A 558 -25.88 -15.26 -30.38
CA ASN A 558 -26.78 -15.16 -29.24
C ASN A 558 -26.20 -14.19 -28.17
N ILE A 559 -24.91 -14.32 -27.86
CA ILE A 559 -24.20 -13.40 -26.95
C ILE A 559 -24.37 -11.96 -27.45
N VAL A 560 -24.10 -11.72 -28.73
CA VAL A 560 -24.20 -10.39 -29.36
C VAL A 560 -25.62 -9.83 -29.31
N ALA A 561 -26.64 -10.64 -29.62
CA ALA A 561 -28.03 -10.20 -29.62
C ALA A 561 -28.48 -9.77 -28.20
N VAL A 562 -28.18 -10.57 -27.18
CA VAL A 562 -28.51 -10.24 -25.79
C VAL A 562 -27.76 -9.00 -25.33
N SER A 563 -26.45 -8.90 -25.60
CA SER A 563 -25.65 -7.70 -25.28
C SER A 563 -26.25 -6.43 -25.91
N GLN A 564 -26.63 -6.48 -27.19
CA GLN A 564 -27.27 -5.34 -27.87
C GLN A 564 -28.60 -4.93 -27.21
N GLU A 565 -29.45 -5.90 -26.87
CA GLU A 565 -30.74 -5.65 -26.20
C GLU A 565 -30.57 -5.01 -24.82
N VAL A 566 -29.61 -5.48 -24.03
CA VAL A 566 -29.29 -4.99 -22.69
C VAL A 566 -28.76 -3.54 -22.73
N LEU A 567 -27.93 -3.22 -23.73
CA LEU A 567 -27.40 -1.87 -23.98
C LEU A 567 -28.52 -0.90 -24.42
N LEU A 568 -29.38 -1.33 -25.35
CA LEU A 568 -30.53 -0.55 -25.81
C LEU A 568 -31.49 -0.17 -24.67
N LYS A 569 -31.67 -1.08 -23.70
CA LYS A 569 -32.54 -0.88 -22.53
C LYS A 569 -31.88 -0.09 -21.39
N GLN A 570 -30.61 0.30 -21.51
CA GLN A 570 -29.84 1.04 -20.48
C GLN A 570 -29.88 0.38 -19.08
N ILE A 571 -29.83 -0.96 -19.04
CA ILE A 571 -30.01 -1.75 -17.81
C ILE A 571 -28.91 -1.46 -16.76
N HIS A 572 -27.71 -1.08 -17.21
CA HIS A 572 -26.54 -0.90 -16.35
C HIS A 572 -26.20 0.60 -16.13
N LYS A 573 -26.26 1.05 -14.87
CA LYS A 573 -26.24 2.48 -14.46
C LYS A 573 -24.86 3.15 -14.35
N LYS A 574 -23.79 2.38 -14.36
CA LYS A 574 -22.38 2.81 -14.23
C LYS A 574 -21.61 2.45 -15.52
N PRO A 575 -20.32 2.80 -15.69
CA PRO A 575 -19.46 2.35 -16.80
C PRO A 575 -19.22 0.81 -16.90
N SER A 576 -20.25 -0.01 -16.70
CA SER A 576 -20.33 -1.46 -16.98
C SER A 576 -20.67 -1.81 -18.45
N PRO A 577 -21.44 -1.01 -19.22
CA PRO A 577 -21.59 -1.17 -20.68
C PRO A 577 -20.25 -1.22 -21.43
N LEU A 578 -19.23 -0.57 -20.86
CA LEU A 578 -17.86 -0.51 -21.34
C LEU A 578 -17.10 -1.84 -21.29
N THR A 579 -17.64 -2.87 -20.63
CA THR A 579 -17.11 -4.24 -20.64
C THR A 579 -17.92 -5.13 -21.59
N LEU A 580 -19.22 -4.86 -21.71
CA LEU A 580 -20.18 -5.62 -22.52
C LEU A 580 -19.95 -5.52 -24.03
N LEU A 581 -19.59 -4.33 -24.53
CA LEU A 581 -19.15 -4.15 -25.91
C LEU A 581 -17.66 -4.40 -26.11
N ALA A 582 -16.87 -4.41 -25.03
CA ALA A 582 -15.44 -4.61 -25.14
C ALA A 582 -15.08 -6.07 -25.41
N GLU A 583 -15.79 -7.06 -24.85
CA GLU A 583 -15.32 -8.44 -24.88
C GLU A 583 -16.33 -9.47 -25.38
N PRO A 584 -16.49 -9.57 -26.72
CA PRO A 584 -16.27 -10.84 -27.39
C PRO A 584 -14.75 -11.07 -27.51
N GLY A 585 -14.12 -11.54 -26.42
CA GLY A 585 -12.73 -12.05 -26.46
C GLY A 585 -12.57 -13.11 -27.55
N PRO A 586 -11.35 -13.33 -28.10
CA PRO A 586 -11.05 -13.67 -29.50
C PRO A 586 -11.90 -14.76 -30.19
N MET A 587 -13.19 -14.47 -30.43
CA MET A 587 -14.04 -15.28 -31.27
C MET A 587 -13.46 -15.22 -32.67
N THR A 588 -13.35 -16.38 -33.33
CA THR A 588 -12.80 -16.55 -34.69
C THR A 588 -13.04 -15.32 -35.58
N PRO A 589 -12.04 -14.80 -36.34
CA PRO A 589 -12.13 -13.53 -37.06
C PRO A 589 -13.41 -13.30 -37.88
N ILE A 590 -14.04 -14.37 -38.37
CA ILE A 590 -15.35 -14.39 -39.04
C ILE A 590 -16.49 -13.78 -38.18
N VAL A 591 -16.50 -14.02 -36.88
CA VAL A 591 -17.46 -13.47 -35.92
C VAL A 591 -17.16 -12.01 -35.63
N GLN A 592 -15.89 -11.66 -35.37
CA GLN A 592 -15.46 -10.28 -35.17
C GLN A 592 -15.80 -9.40 -36.40
N ILE A 593 -15.53 -9.87 -37.62
CA ILE A 593 -15.93 -9.22 -38.87
C ILE A 593 -17.46 -9.04 -38.96
N ARG A 594 -18.25 -10.03 -38.55
CA ARG A 594 -19.72 -9.89 -38.50
C ARG A 594 -20.19 -8.87 -37.46
N LEU A 595 -19.57 -8.84 -36.28
CA LEU A 595 -19.87 -7.86 -35.24
C LEU A 595 -19.56 -6.44 -35.73
N ILE A 596 -18.36 -6.24 -36.27
CA ILE A 596 -17.89 -4.98 -36.84
C ILE A 596 -18.82 -4.54 -37.98
N ASN A 597 -19.15 -5.43 -38.92
CA ASN A 597 -20.11 -5.12 -40.00
C ASN A 597 -21.52 -4.79 -39.48
N THR A 598 -21.93 -5.32 -38.33
CA THR A 598 -23.21 -4.99 -37.69
C THR A 598 -23.15 -3.63 -36.96
N LEU A 599 -22.02 -3.30 -36.34
CA LEU A 599 -21.73 -2.00 -35.71
C LEU A 599 -21.43 -0.88 -36.72
N LEU A 600 -21.05 -1.23 -37.95
CA LEU A 600 -20.76 -0.33 -39.07
C LEU A 600 -21.89 -0.21 -40.11
N ALA A 601 -22.95 -1.02 -40.02
CA ALA A 601 -24.01 -1.03 -41.03
C ALA A 601 -24.64 0.37 -41.17
N GLU A 602 -24.64 0.93 -42.39
CA GLU A 602 -24.96 2.34 -42.70
C GLU A 602 -26.33 2.85 -42.23
N HIS A 603 -27.21 1.96 -41.77
CA HIS A 603 -28.59 2.27 -41.35
C HIS A 603 -28.92 1.81 -39.92
N GLY A 604 -27.93 1.43 -39.12
CA GLY A 604 -28.13 1.08 -37.70
C GLY A 604 -28.26 2.34 -36.80
N PRO A 605 -29.30 2.47 -35.95
CA PRO A 605 -29.47 3.62 -35.06
C PRO A 605 -28.46 3.66 -33.88
N MET A 606 -27.62 2.63 -33.75
CA MET A 606 -26.65 2.45 -32.65
C MET A 606 -25.19 2.46 -33.12
N THR A 607 -24.88 2.83 -34.37
CA THR A 607 -23.46 2.95 -34.76
C THR A 607 -22.83 4.10 -33.96
N PRO A 608 -21.62 3.93 -33.39
CA PRO A 608 -20.91 5.03 -32.70
C PRO A 608 -20.72 6.26 -33.59
N ILE A 609 -20.60 6.02 -34.90
CA ILE A 609 -20.55 7.03 -35.97
C ILE A 609 -21.82 7.87 -35.99
N VAL A 610 -23.01 7.26 -36.01
CA VAL A 610 -24.30 7.97 -35.99
C VAL A 610 -24.49 8.69 -34.65
N GLN A 611 -24.18 8.06 -33.52
CA GLN A 611 -24.39 8.68 -32.19
C GLN A 611 -23.49 9.89 -31.95
N ILE A 612 -22.18 9.79 -32.20
CA ILE A 612 -21.28 10.96 -32.09
C ILE A 612 -21.67 12.03 -33.13
N SER A 613 -22.08 11.63 -34.35
CA SER A 613 -22.55 12.60 -35.36
C SER A 613 -23.79 13.37 -34.92
N LEU A 614 -24.77 12.71 -34.28
CA LEU A 614 -25.97 13.34 -33.72
C LEU A 614 -25.62 14.27 -32.55
N VAL A 615 -24.80 13.84 -31.60
CA VAL A 615 -24.37 14.68 -30.46
C VAL A 615 -23.57 15.91 -30.93
N LEU A 616 -22.78 15.78 -31.99
CA LEU A 616 -22.06 16.88 -32.66
C LEU A 616 -22.90 17.67 -33.68
N ALA A 617 -24.15 17.30 -33.92
CA ALA A 617 -25.03 17.99 -34.87
C ALA A 617 -25.94 19.02 -34.20
N GLU A 618 -26.36 18.78 -32.95
CA GLU A 618 -27.46 19.56 -32.37
C GLU A 618 -27.03 20.81 -31.56
N HIS A 619 -25.97 20.77 -30.75
CA HIS A 619 -25.68 21.87 -29.80
C HIS A 619 -24.18 22.14 -29.56
N GLY A 620 -23.86 23.39 -29.17
CA GLY A 620 -22.52 23.82 -28.73
C GLY A 620 -22.05 23.16 -27.42
N PRO A 621 -20.81 23.43 -26.98
CA PRO A 621 -20.17 22.70 -25.89
C PRO A 621 -20.93 22.85 -24.57
N ASN A 622 -21.44 21.75 -24.03
CA ASN A 622 -22.18 21.67 -22.78
C ASN A 622 -21.79 20.40 -21.99
N PRO A 623 -21.96 20.35 -20.65
CA PRO A 623 -21.45 19.26 -19.83
C PRO A 623 -22.15 17.90 -20.08
N SER A 624 -23.42 17.90 -20.49
CA SER A 624 -24.14 16.66 -20.82
C SER A 624 -23.61 16.03 -22.11
N ASN A 625 -23.37 16.84 -23.14
CA ASN A 625 -22.77 16.41 -24.40
C ASN A 625 -21.34 15.92 -24.18
N LYS A 626 -20.57 16.56 -23.28
CA LYS A 626 -19.23 16.10 -22.88
C LYS A 626 -19.27 14.66 -22.32
N LEU A 627 -20.16 14.39 -21.37
CA LEU A 627 -20.30 13.05 -20.78
C LEU A 627 -20.71 12.00 -21.82
N ALA A 628 -21.64 12.34 -22.72
CA ALA A 628 -22.03 11.46 -23.82
C ALA A 628 -20.87 11.18 -24.79
N ILE A 629 -20.09 12.20 -25.19
CA ILE A 629 -18.91 12.04 -26.06
C ILE A 629 -17.87 11.16 -25.38
N ILE A 630 -17.49 11.44 -24.12
CA ILE A 630 -16.51 10.64 -23.37
C ILE A 630 -16.97 9.18 -23.24
N HIS A 631 -18.27 8.95 -23.01
CA HIS A 631 -18.82 7.59 -22.94
C HIS A 631 -18.65 6.83 -24.27
N ILE A 632 -19.01 7.42 -25.41
CA ILE A 632 -18.90 6.73 -26.71
C ILE A 632 -17.43 6.56 -27.13
N LEU A 633 -16.56 7.54 -26.87
CA LEU A 633 -15.11 7.42 -27.09
C LEU A 633 -14.51 6.29 -26.23
N GLY A 634 -14.96 6.15 -24.98
CA GLY A 634 -14.60 5.04 -24.10
C GLY A 634 -15.05 3.67 -24.65
N LEU A 635 -16.26 3.58 -25.21
CA LEU A 635 -16.79 2.34 -25.80
C LEU A 635 -15.91 1.88 -26.97
N LEU A 636 -15.54 2.80 -27.85
CA LEU A 636 -14.61 2.53 -28.96
C LEU A 636 -13.22 2.14 -28.44
N SER A 637 -12.67 2.89 -27.49
CA SER A 637 -11.37 2.61 -26.89
C SER A 637 -11.30 1.20 -26.29
N ASN A 638 -12.30 0.78 -25.51
CA ASN A 638 -12.33 -0.55 -24.90
C ASN A 638 -12.58 -1.67 -25.92
N LEU A 639 -13.45 -1.47 -26.92
CA LEU A 639 -13.62 -2.42 -28.03
C LEU A 639 -12.30 -2.66 -28.79
N PHE A 640 -11.49 -1.62 -29.00
CA PHE A 640 -10.19 -1.76 -29.68
C PHE A 640 -9.07 -2.29 -28.76
N THR A 641 -9.33 -2.59 -27.49
CA THR A 641 -8.32 -3.14 -26.54
C THR A 641 -8.17 -4.66 -26.65
N THR A 642 -9.19 -5.31 -27.19
CA THR A 642 -9.49 -6.75 -27.05
C THR A 642 -9.77 -7.41 -28.40
N LEU A 643 -10.02 -6.59 -29.42
CA LEU A 643 -10.26 -6.97 -30.80
C LEU A 643 -8.94 -7.17 -31.55
N ASP A 644 -8.07 -8.03 -30.99
CA ASP A 644 -6.93 -8.57 -31.70
C ASP A 644 -7.40 -9.66 -32.69
N ILE A 645 -6.87 -9.57 -33.91
CA ILE A 645 -7.15 -10.45 -35.06
C ILE A 645 -5.85 -11.15 -35.51
N SER A 646 -4.69 -10.62 -35.14
CA SER A 646 -3.36 -11.12 -35.46
C SER A 646 -2.75 -12.01 -34.37
N HIS A 647 -3.41 -12.13 -33.21
CA HIS A 647 -3.09 -13.08 -32.12
C HIS A 647 -1.71 -12.85 -31.47
N HIS A 648 -1.39 -11.59 -31.15
CA HIS A 648 -0.09 -11.20 -30.58
C HIS A 648 0.09 -11.65 -29.12
N ASP A 649 -0.98 -11.80 -28.34
CA ASP A 649 -0.91 -12.28 -26.94
C ASP A 649 -0.63 -13.79 -26.82
N ASP A 650 -0.80 -14.58 -27.90
CA ASP A 650 -0.65 -16.05 -27.88
C ASP A 650 0.84 -16.52 -28.00
N ASP A 651 1.82 -15.59 -28.06
CA ASP A 651 3.26 -15.91 -28.22
C ASP A 651 3.98 -16.36 -26.92
N HIS A 652 3.27 -16.42 -25.79
CA HIS A 652 3.81 -16.94 -24.52
C HIS A 652 3.23 -18.33 -24.15
N GLU A 653 4.03 -19.36 -24.44
CA GLU A 653 4.00 -20.74 -23.89
C GLU A 653 2.77 -21.65 -24.10
N ALA A 654 1.72 -21.22 -24.80
CA ALA A 654 0.63 -22.12 -25.19
C ALA A 654 1.05 -23.14 -26.28
N ALA A 655 0.70 -24.42 -26.09
CA ALA A 655 1.05 -25.52 -26.99
C ALA A 655 0.43 -25.38 -28.40
N GLU A 656 0.93 -26.15 -29.39
CA GLU A 656 0.70 -26.03 -30.85
C GLU A 656 -0.75 -26.17 -31.39
N VAL A 657 -1.78 -26.05 -30.56
CA VAL A 657 -3.15 -26.47 -30.86
C VAL A 657 -4.04 -25.29 -31.31
N LYS A 658 -4.63 -25.41 -32.52
CA LYS A 658 -5.66 -24.51 -33.12
C LYS A 658 -5.21 -23.08 -33.55
N LYS A 659 -4.09 -22.92 -34.26
CA LYS A 659 -3.91 -21.69 -35.08
C LYS A 659 -4.98 -21.60 -36.19
N LEU A 660 -5.79 -20.55 -36.16
CA LEU A 660 -6.80 -20.24 -37.18
C LEU A 660 -6.14 -19.79 -38.49
N PRO A 661 -6.79 -19.97 -39.66
CA PRO A 661 -6.24 -19.49 -40.92
C PRO A 661 -6.21 -17.96 -40.96
N VAL A 662 -5.04 -17.39 -41.26
CA VAL A 662 -4.82 -15.95 -41.43
C VAL A 662 -5.81 -15.39 -42.45
N VAL A 663 -6.64 -14.43 -42.02
CA VAL A 663 -7.61 -13.79 -42.91
C VAL A 663 -6.87 -12.87 -43.88
N GLN A 664 -6.92 -13.21 -45.17
CA GLN A 664 -6.39 -12.33 -46.22
C GLN A 664 -7.35 -11.15 -46.44
N GLY A 665 -7.00 -9.98 -45.89
CA GLY A 665 -7.73 -8.72 -46.07
C GLY A 665 -7.14 -7.59 -45.22
N PRO A 666 -7.55 -6.33 -45.45
CA PRO A 666 -7.19 -5.22 -44.57
C PRO A 666 -7.81 -5.43 -43.17
N ASN A 667 -7.04 -5.12 -42.12
CA ASN A 667 -7.49 -5.31 -40.74
C ASN A 667 -8.79 -4.50 -40.48
N PRO A 668 -9.90 -5.15 -40.07
CA PRO A 668 -11.18 -4.50 -39.80
C PRO A 668 -11.12 -3.30 -38.85
N VAL A 669 -10.26 -3.33 -37.83
CA VAL A 669 -10.10 -2.21 -36.88
C VAL A 669 -9.55 -0.98 -37.58
N VAL A 670 -8.59 -1.16 -38.50
CA VAL A 670 -8.02 -0.07 -39.31
C VAL A 670 -9.09 0.57 -40.20
N LEU A 671 -10.00 -0.23 -40.78
CA LEU A 671 -11.12 0.29 -41.57
C LEU A 671 -12.09 1.12 -40.70
N VAL A 672 -12.44 0.64 -39.51
CA VAL A 672 -13.26 1.39 -38.54
C VAL A 672 -12.58 2.71 -38.17
N LEU A 673 -11.29 2.66 -37.82
CA LEU A 673 -10.51 3.84 -37.45
C LEU A 673 -10.46 4.88 -38.58
N GLN A 674 -10.27 4.47 -39.83
CA GLN A 674 -10.30 5.36 -41.00
C GLN A 674 -11.66 6.05 -41.17
N GLN A 675 -12.77 5.34 -40.96
CA GLN A 675 -14.13 5.90 -41.05
C GLN A 675 -14.42 6.87 -39.88
N VAL A 676 -14.02 6.50 -38.66
CA VAL A 676 -14.25 7.29 -37.44
C VAL A 676 -13.29 8.50 -37.34
N PHE A 677 -12.14 8.48 -38.03
CA PHE A 677 -11.10 9.53 -37.93
C PHE A 677 -11.62 10.94 -38.21
N GLN A 678 -12.44 11.12 -39.25
CA GLN A 678 -13.02 12.43 -39.59
C GLN A 678 -13.95 12.97 -38.49
N LEU A 679 -14.64 12.06 -37.80
CA LEU A 679 -15.52 12.37 -36.69
C LEU A 679 -14.72 12.79 -35.45
N ILE A 680 -13.62 12.09 -35.15
CA ILE A 680 -12.66 12.45 -34.11
C ILE A 680 -12.07 13.85 -34.37
N ARG A 681 -11.67 14.16 -35.62
CA ARG A 681 -11.21 15.53 -35.98
C ARG A 681 -12.28 16.59 -35.69
N LYS A 682 -13.57 16.29 -35.97
CA LYS A 682 -14.69 17.20 -35.65
C LYS A 682 -14.91 17.38 -34.14
N VAL A 683 -14.75 16.31 -33.34
CA VAL A 683 -14.76 16.40 -31.86
C VAL A 683 -13.63 17.33 -31.41
N LEU A 684 -12.39 17.04 -31.81
CA LEU A 684 -11.21 17.83 -31.41
C LEU A 684 -11.33 19.30 -31.81
N GLY A 685 -11.80 19.59 -33.03
CA GLY A 685 -12.03 20.98 -33.48
C GLY A 685 -13.01 21.80 -32.63
N THR A 686 -13.84 21.14 -31.81
CA THR A 686 -14.79 21.77 -30.88
C THR A 686 -14.30 21.71 -29.42
N TRP A 687 -13.58 20.64 -29.05
CA TRP A 687 -13.27 20.28 -27.66
C TRP A 687 -11.77 20.27 -27.32
N LEU A 688 -10.90 20.84 -28.18
CA LEU A 688 -9.45 20.83 -27.98
C LEU A 688 -9.00 21.38 -26.61
N ASN A 689 -9.77 22.33 -26.06
CA ASN A 689 -9.51 22.97 -24.77
C ASN A 689 -9.91 22.11 -23.56
N ASP A 690 -10.58 20.97 -23.75
CA ASP A 690 -11.03 20.09 -22.67
C ASP A 690 -10.12 18.86 -22.55
N ALA A 691 -9.30 18.85 -21.50
CA ALA A 691 -8.34 17.79 -21.24
C ALA A 691 -8.96 16.38 -21.22
N GLN A 692 -10.17 16.21 -20.66
CA GLN A 692 -10.80 14.89 -20.54
C GLN A 692 -11.29 14.36 -21.88
N VAL A 693 -11.74 15.24 -22.79
CA VAL A 693 -12.14 14.83 -24.15
C VAL A 693 -10.89 14.50 -24.98
N VAL A 694 -9.83 15.30 -24.86
CA VAL A 694 -8.54 15.04 -25.53
C VAL A 694 -7.91 13.73 -25.05
N GLU A 695 -7.91 13.47 -23.74
CA GLU A 695 -7.43 12.23 -23.15
C GLU A 695 -8.25 11.02 -23.62
N ALA A 696 -9.58 11.12 -23.66
CA ALA A 696 -10.44 10.06 -24.20
C ALA A 696 -10.17 9.77 -25.70
N VAL A 697 -9.86 10.79 -26.50
CA VAL A 697 -9.44 10.61 -27.90
C VAL A 697 -8.06 9.93 -27.97
N CYS A 698 -7.09 10.36 -27.16
CA CYS A 698 -5.77 9.72 -27.11
C CYS A 698 -5.89 8.24 -26.71
N ALA A 699 -6.73 7.91 -25.74
CA ALA A 699 -6.98 6.55 -25.25
C ALA A 699 -7.61 5.61 -26.30
N ILE A 700 -8.30 6.13 -27.32
CA ILE A 700 -8.74 5.30 -28.47
C ILE A 700 -7.51 4.82 -29.24
N PHE A 701 -6.66 5.76 -29.67
CA PHE A 701 -5.48 5.44 -30.48
C PHE A 701 -4.44 4.69 -29.67
N GLU A 702 -4.26 4.99 -28.39
CA GLU A 702 -3.35 4.29 -27.49
C GLU A 702 -3.65 2.78 -27.43
N LYS A 703 -4.92 2.42 -27.15
CA LYS A 703 -5.31 1.01 -27.08
C LYS A 703 -5.32 0.38 -28.47
N SER A 704 -5.76 1.09 -29.51
CA SER A 704 -5.67 0.60 -30.90
C SER A 704 -4.24 0.29 -31.33
N VAL A 705 -3.27 1.14 -30.99
CA VAL A 705 -1.84 0.97 -31.31
C VAL A 705 -1.24 -0.20 -30.54
N LYS A 706 -1.62 -0.39 -29.27
CA LYS A 706 -1.21 -1.54 -28.45
C LYS A 706 -1.75 -2.88 -28.99
N THR A 707 -2.99 -2.91 -29.46
CA THR A 707 -3.65 -4.15 -29.94
C THR A 707 -3.22 -4.51 -31.36
N LEU A 708 -3.05 -3.53 -32.24
CA LEU A 708 -2.73 -3.77 -33.66
C LEU A 708 -1.24 -3.83 -33.96
N LEU A 709 -0.38 -3.23 -33.12
CA LEU A 709 1.06 -3.14 -33.33
C LEU A 709 1.39 -2.67 -34.77
N ASP A 710 2.03 -3.52 -35.57
CA ASP A 710 2.48 -3.19 -36.94
C ASP A 710 1.29 -2.99 -37.92
N ASP A 711 0.15 -3.66 -37.70
CA ASP A 711 -1.08 -3.49 -38.52
C ASP A 711 -1.63 -2.05 -38.45
N PHE A 712 -1.23 -1.25 -37.43
CA PHE A 712 -1.60 0.16 -37.33
C PHE A 712 -0.87 1.06 -38.35
N ALA A 713 0.16 0.56 -39.07
CA ALA A 713 0.98 1.33 -40.02
C ALA A 713 0.20 2.27 -40.98
N PRO A 714 -0.97 1.92 -41.55
CA PRO A 714 -1.73 2.81 -42.42
C PRO A 714 -2.26 4.09 -41.76
N MET A 715 -2.43 4.08 -40.42
CA MET A 715 -2.95 5.23 -39.65
C MET A 715 -1.84 6.17 -39.15
N VAL A 716 -0.57 5.72 -39.15
CA VAL A 716 0.58 6.47 -38.63
C VAL A 716 0.67 7.91 -39.16
N PRO A 717 0.58 8.20 -40.48
CA PRO A 717 0.74 9.57 -40.98
C PRO A 717 -0.36 10.51 -40.49
N GLN A 718 -1.61 10.03 -40.46
CA GLN A 718 -2.79 10.80 -40.04
C GLN A 718 -2.74 11.09 -38.54
N LEU A 719 -2.36 10.09 -37.74
CA LEU A 719 -2.19 10.24 -36.29
C LEU A 719 -1.06 11.23 -35.95
N CYS A 720 0.07 11.17 -36.65
CA CYS A 720 1.18 12.11 -36.43
C CYS A 720 0.80 13.57 -36.74
N GLU A 721 0.07 13.82 -37.84
CA GLU A 721 -0.43 15.17 -38.16
C GLU A 721 -1.36 15.69 -37.05
N MET A 722 -2.31 14.85 -36.61
CA MET A 722 -3.29 15.20 -35.57
C MET A 722 -2.61 15.50 -34.23
N LEU A 723 -1.70 14.63 -33.77
CA LEU A 723 -0.96 14.83 -32.52
C LEU A 723 -0.07 16.07 -32.56
N GLY A 724 0.57 16.35 -33.70
CA GLY A 724 1.34 17.57 -33.90
C GLY A 724 0.48 18.84 -33.75
N GLN A 725 -0.70 18.86 -34.38
CA GLN A 725 -1.66 19.97 -34.27
C GLN A 725 -2.19 20.14 -32.84
N MET A 726 -2.54 19.04 -32.16
CA MET A 726 -3.01 19.05 -30.78
C MET A 726 -1.94 19.60 -29.83
N TYR A 727 -0.74 19.02 -29.84
CA TYR A 727 0.34 19.39 -28.94
C TYR A 727 0.88 20.82 -29.18
N SER A 728 0.83 21.29 -30.43
CA SER A 728 1.17 22.69 -30.77
C SER A 728 0.17 23.71 -30.24
N THR A 729 -1.08 23.30 -29.99
CA THR A 729 -2.13 24.18 -29.48
C THR A 729 -2.24 24.11 -27.96
N ILE A 730 -2.29 22.90 -27.41
CA ILE A 730 -2.33 22.63 -25.96
C ILE A 730 -1.45 21.41 -25.66
N PRO A 731 -0.25 21.61 -25.10
CA PRO A 731 0.61 20.53 -24.64
C PRO A 731 -0.08 19.67 -23.56
N GLN A 732 -0.07 18.36 -23.73
CA GLN A 732 -0.61 17.38 -22.77
C GLN A 732 0.25 16.11 -22.74
N ALA A 733 0.38 15.50 -21.56
CA ALA A 733 1.18 14.28 -21.36
C ALA A 733 0.71 13.10 -22.25
N SER A 734 -0.61 12.92 -22.41
CA SER A 734 -1.23 11.86 -23.23
C SER A 734 -0.74 11.81 -24.68
N ALA A 735 -0.50 12.97 -25.31
CA ALA A 735 0.04 13.06 -26.67
C ALA A 735 1.52 12.62 -26.74
N ILE A 736 2.29 12.87 -25.68
CA ILE A 736 3.68 12.43 -25.55
C ILE A 736 3.73 10.92 -25.36
N ASP A 737 2.85 10.36 -24.53
CA ASP A 737 2.76 8.92 -24.29
C ASP A 737 2.31 8.13 -25.52
N LEU A 738 1.39 8.68 -26.32
CA LEU A 738 1.04 8.08 -27.60
C LEU A 738 2.20 8.17 -28.61
N THR A 739 2.91 9.31 -28.67
CA THR A 739 4.15 9.44 -29.46
C THR A 739 5.20 8.40 -29.03
N ARG A 740 5.34 8.16 -27.72
CA ARG A 740 6.25 7.16 -27.13
C ARG A 740 5.90 5.74 -27.55
N GLN A 741 4.61 5.41 -27.65
CA GLN A 741 4.15 4.09 -28.13
C GLN A 741 4.40 3.92 -29.64
N MET A 742 4.15 4.95 -30.45
CA MET A 742 4.50 4.93 -31.88
C MET A 742 6.01 4.75 -32.10
N VAL A 743 6.85 5.40 -31.27
CA VAL A 743 8.31 5.19 -31.28
C VAL A 743 8.70 3.78 -30.79
N HIS A 744 7.94 3.17 -29.88
CA HIS A 744 8.24 1.82 -29.39
C HIS A 744 8.08 0.75 -30.47
N ILE A 745 6.97 0.81 -31.21
CA ILE A 745 6.56 -0.19 -32.21
C ILE A 745 7.33 0.04 -33.52
N PHE A 746 7.08 1.17 -34.19
CA PHE A 746 7.57 1.43 -35.54
C PHE A 746 9.06 1.81 -35.63
N ALA A 747 9.83 1.79 -34.52
CA ALA A 747 11.27 2.07 -34.56
C ALA A 747 12.05 1.16 -35.52
N HIS A 748 11.62 -0.09 -35.69
CA HIS A 748 12.29 -1.04 -36.57
C HIS A 748 11.84 -0.93 -38.04
N GLU A 749 10.75 -0.22 -38.33
CA GLU A 749 10.16 -0.10 -39.67
C GLU A 749 10.57 1.19 -40.41
N PRO A 750 11.52 1.16 -41.34
CA PRO A 750 12.01 2.37 -42.00
C PRO A 750 10.96 3.05 -42.92
N ALA A 751 9.94 2.32 -43.37
CA ALA A 751 8.90 2.86 -44.27
C ALA A 751 7.90 3.78 -43.55
N HIS A 752 7.50 3.43 -42.32
CA HIS A 752 6.45 4.12 -41.56
C HIS A 752 6.98 5.08 -40.49
N PHE A 753 8.28 5.02 -40.17
CA PHE A 753 8.91 5.88 -39.17
C PHE A 753 9.09 7.38 -39.51
N PRO A 754 9.20 7.86 -40.78
CA PRO A 754 9.49 9.28 -41.05
C PRO A 754 8.48 10.30 -40.45
N PRO A 755 7.15 10.08 -40.48
CA PRO A 755 6.19 10.94 -39.77
C PRO A 755 6.40 10.95 -38.25
N ILE A 756 6.75 9.80 -37.66
CA ILE A 756 7.00 9.65 -36.22
C ILE A 756 8.26 10.42 -35.81
N LYS A 757 9.32 10.40 -36.64
CA LYS A 757 10.51 11.24 -36.43
C LYS A 757 10.14 12.74 -36.42
N ALA A 758 9.30 13.19 -37.35
CA ALA A 758 8.88 14.59 -37.39
C ALA A 758 8.06 14.98 -36.14
N LEU A 759 7.13 14.11 -35.72
CA LEU A 759 6.35 14.31 -34.48
C LEU A 759 7.26 14.36 -33.24
N PHE A 760 8.22 13.45 -33.11
CA PHE A 760 9.17 13.43 -31.98
C PHE A 760 9.95 14.75 -31.85
N LEU A 761 10.43 15.31 -32.97
CA LEU A 761 11.19 16.57 -32.98
C LEU A 761 10.28 17.78 -32.68
N LEU A 762 9.06 17.80 -33.20
CA LEU A 762 8.05 18.82 -32.89
C LEU A 762 7.67 18.81 -31.40
N VAL A 763 7.30 17.64 -30.86
CA VAL A 763 6.96 17.48 -29.44
C VAL A 763 8.15 17.88 -28.56
N THR A 764 9.37 17.48 -28.92
CA THR A 764 10.57 17.82 -28.13
C THR A 764 10.83 19.33 -28.11
N SER A 765 10.82 20.01 -29.26
CA SER A 765 11.07 21.45 -29.33
C SER A 765 10.04 22.28 -28.57
N LEU A 766 8.75 21.93 -28.69
CA LEU A 766 7.66 22.57 -27.94
C LEU A 766 7.79 22.32 -26.43
N THR A 767 8.13 21.10 -26.01
CA THR A 767 8.28 20.75 -24.58
C THR A 767 9.45 21.49 -23.94
N LEU A 768 10.58 21.62 -24.64
CA LEU A 768 11.72 22.41 -24.17
C LEU A 768 11.36 23.90 -24.05
N SER A 769 10.61 24.45 -25.01
CA SER A 769 10.12 25.83 -24.94
C SER A 769 9.14 26.06 -23.78
N LEU A 770 8.28 25.08 -23.47
CA LEU A 770 7.37 25.14 -22.32
C LEU A 770 8.14 25.06 -20.99
N PHE A 771 9.12 24.15 -20.90
CA PHE A 771 9.96 23.97 -19.73
C PHE A 771 10.73 25.24 -19.36
N GLN A 772 11.19 26.02 -20.36
CA GLN A 772 11.86 27.31 -20.13
C GLN A 772 10.95 28.38 -19.50
N GLN A 773 9.63 28.33 -19.73
CA GLN A 773 8.67 29.29 -19.17
C GLN A 773 8.35 29.00 -17.70
N GLY A 774 8.46 27.74 -17.28
CA GLY A 774 8.19 27.33 -15.91
C GLY A 774 8.47 25.85 -15.68
N PRO A 775 9.70 25.45 -15.31
CA PRO A 775 10.11 24.04 -15.25
C PRO A 775 9.17 23.16 -14.43
N ARG A 776 8.69 23.67 -13.29
CA ARG A 776 7.85 22.95 -12.32
C ARG A 776 6.34 23.15 -12.51
N ASN A 777 5.91 23.86 -13.56
CA ASN A 777 4.48 24.12 -13.78
C ASN A 777 3.72 22.89 -14.32
N HIS A 778 4.43 21.97 -14.99
CA HIS A 778 3.84 20.79 -15.63
C HIS A 778 4.67 19.51 -15.35
N PRO A 779 4.71 18.99 -14.10
CA PRO A 779 5.51 17.81 -13.75
C PRO A 779 5.10 16.53 -14.48
N ASP A 780 3.83 16.45 -14.90
CA ASP A 780 3.22 15.40 -15.71
C ASP A 780 3.77 15.37 -17.14
N ILE A 781 3.82 16.52 -17.80
CA ILE A 781 4.42 16.67 -19.13
C ILE A 781 5.91 16.31 -19.08
N VAL A 782 6.62 16.73 -18.02
CA VAL A 782 8.05 16.41 -17.84
C VAL A 782 8.27 14.92 -17.60
N ASP A 783 7.38 14.23 -16.86
CA ASP A 783 7.45 12.78 -16.66
C ASP A 783 7.34 12.03 -18.00
N SER A 784 6.24 12.21 -18.73
CA SER A 784 6.03 11.55 -20.04
C SER A 784 7.11 11.94 -21.06
N PHE A 785 7.64 13.16 -21.02
CA PHE A 785 8.74 13.59 -21.87
C PHE A 785 10.04 12.84 -21.58
N MET A 786 10.42 12.66 -20.31
CA MET A 786 11.58 11.84 -19.95
C MET A 786 11.40 10.38 -20.37
N GLN A 787 10.18 9.83 -20.25
CA GLN A 787 9.86 8.48 -20.73
C GLN A 787 9.96 8.37 -22.27
N LEU A 788 9.50 9.37 -23.02
CA LEU A 788 9.63 9.41 -24.49
C LEU A 788 11.10 9.42 -24.92
N LEU A 789 11.92 10.26 -24.28
CA LEU A 789 13.35 10.37 -24.57
C LEU A 789 14.10 9.06 -24.23
N ALA A 790 13.79 8.44 -23.09
CA ALA A 790 14.32 7.12 -22.73
C ALA A 790 13.94 6.04 -23.76
N GLN A 791 12.67 6.03 -24.18
CA GLN A 791 12.17 5.09 -25.18
C GLN A 791 12.85 5.26 -26.55
N ALA A 792 13.13 6.51 -26.96
CA ALA A 792 13.88 6.83 -28.16
C ALA A 792 15.33 6.33 -28.08
N LEU A 793 16.04 6.55 -26.96
CA LEU A 793 17.41 6.03 -26.73
C LEU A 793 17.47 4.49 -26.69
N LYS A 794 16.39 3.85 -26.27
CA LYS A 794 16.30 2.39 -26.17
C LYS A 794 16.07 1.70 -27.51
N ARG A 795 15.10 2.17 -28.30
CA ARG A 795 14.68 1.55 -29.57
C ARG A 795 15.30 2.16 -30.82
N LYS A 796 15.56 3.48 -30.83
CA LYS A 796 16.06 4.20 -32.02
C LYS A 796 17.10 5.28 -31.67
N PRO A 797 18.31 4.89 -31.19
CA PRO A 797 19.35 5.83 -30.76
C PRO A 797 19.71 6.91 -31.80
N CYS A 798 19.62 6.58 -33.09
CA CYS A 798 19.92 7.51 -34.19
C CYS A 798 19.00 8.75 -34.27
N LEU A 799 17.89 8.81 -33.52
CA LEU A 799 17.12 10.05 -33.34
C LEU A 799 17.98 11.17 -32.73
N PHE A 800 18.92 10.84 -31.86
CA PHE A 800 19.85 11.79 -31.21
C PHE A 800 21.01 12.23 -32.12
N LEU A 801 21.04 11.81 -33.38
CA LEU A 801 21.94 12.33 -34.42
C LEU A 801 21.27 13.41 -35.29
N SER A 802 19.99 13.73 -35.06
CA SER A 802 19.28 14.76 -35.83
C SER A 802 19.81 16.16 -35.48
N SER A 803 20.22 16.94 -36.47
CA SER A 803 20.69 18.33 -36.29
C SER A 803 19.61 19.29 -35.76
N GLU A 804 18.34 18.87 -35.81
CA GLU A 804 17.18 19.59 -35.29
C GLU A 804 16.94 19.36 -33.78
N LEU A 805 17.66 18.42 -33.16
CA LEU A 805 17.50 18.09 -31.73
C LEU A 805 18.59 18.78 -30.90
N ASP A 806 18.18 19.67 -29.99
CA ASP A 806 19.08 20.22 -28.97
C ASP A 806 19.30 19.21 -27.82
N VAL A 807 20.29 18.34 -28.00
CA VAL A 807 20.71 17.33 -27.00
C VAL A 807 21.17 17.99 -25.70
N LYS A 808 21.70 19.23 -25.73
CA LYS A 808 22.18 19.94 -24.55
C LYS A 808 21.02 20.47 -23.71
N ALA A 809 20.01 21.07 -24.34
CA ALA A 809 18.78 21.48 -23.67
C ALA A 809 18.01 20.28 -23.08
N VAL A 810 17.96 19.14 -23.80
CA VAL A 810 17.38 17.88 -23.28
C VAL A 810 18.11 17.41 -22.01
N PHE A 811 19.45 17.37 -22.03
CA PHE A 811 20.25 16.96 -20.87
C PHE A 811 20.03 17.89 -19.67
N GLN A 812 20.04 19.21 -19.89
CA GLN A 812 19.81 20.20 -18.83
C GLN A 812 18.40 20.10 -18.24
N CYS A 813 17.37 19.91 -19.08
CA CYS A 813 16.01 19.64 -18.65
C CYS A 813 15.97 18.42 -17.71
N ALA A 814 16.56 17.30 -18.13
CA ALA A 814 16.61 16.08 -17.32
C ALA A 814 17.33 16.27 -15.97
N VAL A 815 18.48 16.96 -15.94
CA VAL A 815 19.21 17.24 -14.68
C VAL A 815 18.39 18.10 -13.73
N ILE A 816 17.65 19.10 -14.24
CA ILE A 816 16.76 19.93 -13.44
C ILE A 816 15.57 19.12 -12.90
N SER A 817 15.04 18.18 -13.70
CA SER A 817 13.95 17.26 -13.30
C SER A 817 14.33 16.29 -12.18
N LEU A 818 15.61 16.00 -11.95
CA LEU A 818 16.05 15.22 -10.77
C LEU A 818 15.79 15.95 -9.44
N LYS A 819 15.56 17.27 -9.47
CA LYS A 819 15.32 18.12 -8.29
C LYS A 819 13.84 18.49 -8.12
N PHE A 820 12.91 17.68 -8.65
CA PHE A 820 11.47 17.90 -8.52
C PHE A 820 10.93 17.27 -7.23
N PRO A 821 9.91 17.87 -6.58
CA PRO A 821 9.20 17.23 -5.48
C PRO A 821 8.52 15.91 -5.89
N GLU A 822 8.09 15.81 -7.14
CA GLU A 822 7.27 14.70 -7.66
C GLU A 822 8.13 13.46 -7.91
N THR A 823 7.88 12.41 -7.12
CA THR A 823 8.61 11.13 -7.22
C THR A 823 8.52 10.46 -8.62
N PRO A 824 7.38 10.47 -9.34
CA PRO A 824 7.31 9.93 -10.71
C PRO A 824 8.27 10.63 -11.69
N THR A 825 8.22 11.96 -11.75
CA THR A 825 9.07 12.79 -12.63
C THR A 825 10.56 12.55 -12.37
N VAL A 826 10.98 12.43 -11.10
CA VAL A 826 12.37 12.09 -10.74
C VAL A 826 12.74 10.69 -11.22
N ARG A 827 11.88 9.68 -11.03
CA ARG A 827 12.12 8.30 -11.50
C ARG A 827 12.32 8.24 -13.02
N SER A 828 11.50 8.95 -13.78
CA SER A 828 11.59 8.98 -15.24
C SER A 828 12.82 9.72 -15.74
N SER A 829 13.25 10.80 -15.08
CA SER A 829 14.55 11.42 -15.36
C SER A 829 15.73 10.48 -15.07
N CYS A 830 15.70 9.72 -13.97
CA CYS A 830 16.71 8.69 -13.71
C CYS A 830 16.71 7.57 -14.78
N ALA A 831 15.53 7.16 -15.25
CA ALA A 831 15.39 6.17 -16.32
C ALA A 831 15.97 6.71 -17.65
N PHE A 832 15.73 7.97 -18.00
CA PHE A 832 16.37 8.64 -19.12
C PHE A 832 17.90 8.59 -19.02
N PHE A 833 18.50 8.98 -17.88
CA PHE A 833 19.96 8.89 -17.72
C PHE A 833 20.49 7.46 -17.78
N THR A 834 19.71 6.48 -17.33
CA THR A 834 20.06 5.05 -17.39
C THR A 834 20.16 4.55 -18.84
N GLU A 835 19.33 5.06 -19.76
CA GLU A 835 19.38 4.73 -21.20
C GLU A 835 20.30 5.70 -22.00
N PHE A 836 20.57 6.90 -21.51
CA PHE A 836 21.43 7.93 -22.16
C PHE A 836 22.92 7.63 -22.00
N LEU A 837 23.38 7.35 -20.77
CA LEU A 837 24.79 7.14 -20.46
C LEU A 837 25.46 5.95 -21.19
N PRO A 838 24.77 4.81 -21.45
CA PRO A 838 25.32 3.75 -22.30
C PRO A 838 25.64 4.18 -23.73
N ARG A 839 25.03 5.26 -24.23
CA ARG A 839 25.19 5.74 -25.62
C ARG A 839 26.36 6.70 -25.81
N CYS A 840 27.08 7.08 -24.77
CA CYS A 840 28.21 8.04 -24.85
C CYS A 840 29.33 7.62 -25.82
N GLY A 841 29.56 6.32 -26.00
CA GLY A 841 30.53 5.80 -26.98
C GLY A 841 29.96 5.51 -28.37
N GLU A 842 28.64 5.54 -28.52
CA GLU A 842 27.92 5.20 -29.76
C GLU A 842 27.47 6.46 -30.52
N LEU A 843 27.07 7.51 -29.80
CA LEU A 843 26.48 8.73 -30.34
C LEU A 843 27.35 9.96 -30.00
N PRO A 844 28.03 10.57 -30.97
CA PRO A 844 28.93 11.72 -30.72
C PRO A 844 28.28 12.90 -29.98
N PRO A 845 27.03 13.34 -30.28
CA PRO A 845 26.40 14.44 -29.55
C PRO A 845 26.16 14.12 -28.06
N VAL A 846 25.81 12.87 -27.75
CA VAL A 846 25.62 12.39 -26.38
C VAL A 846 26.96 12.34 -25.63
N GLY A 847 28.01 11.82 -26.27
CA GLY A 847 29.36 11.82 -25.73
C GLY A 847 29.89 13.23 -25.42
N GLN A 848 29.67 14.18 -26.33
CA GLN A 848 30.06 15.58 -26.13
C GLN A 848 29.31 16.23 -24.95
N VAL A 849 27.99 16.13 -24.89
CA VAL A 849 27.19 16.74 -23.80
C VAL A 849 27.55 16.13 -22.44
N VAL A 850 27.81 14.82 -22.36
CA VAL A 850 28.30 14.20 -21.12
C VAL A 850 29.71 14.66 -20.75
N HIS A 851 30.60 14.88 -21.74
CA HIS A 851 31.93 15.43 -21.46
C HIS A 851 31.88 16.87 -20.91
N GLU A 852 31.00 17.72 -21.46
CA GLU A 852 30.84 19.12 -21.05
C GLU A 852 30.07 19.27 -19.72
N ASP A 853 28.87 18.71 -19.63
CA ASP A 853 27.90 18.99 -18.55
C ASP A 853 27.75 17.82 -17.55
N GLY A 854 28.43 16.67 -17.75
CA GLY A 854 28.27 15.45 -16.95
C GLY A 854 28.60 15.58 -15.46
N LYS A 855 29.45 16.54 -15.08
CA LYS A 855 29.72 16.89 -13.68
C LYS A 855 28.46 17.41 -12.96
N ILE A 856 27.58 18.14 -13.67
CA ILE A 856 26.34 18.70 -13.12
C ILE A 856 25.34 17.57 -12.78
N LEU A 857 25.26 16.54 -13.64
CA LEU A 857 24.49 15.33 -13.37
C LEU A 857 25.00 14.60 -12.13
N LEU A 858 26.31 14.43 -11.98
CA LEU A 858 26.89 13.80 -10.78
C LEU A 858 26.57 14.61 -9.52
N GLN A 859 26.70 15.94 -9.57
CA GLN A 859 26.35 16.81 -8.45
C GLN A 859 24.86 16.69 -8.08
N ALA A 860 23.95 16.78 -9.04
CA ALA A 860 22.50 16.63 -8.79
C ALA A 860 22.15 15.24 -8.22
N THR A 861 22.81 14.18 -8.71
CA THR A 861 22.68 12.81 -8.21
C THR A 861 23.12 12.72 -6.74
N LEU A 862 24.28 13.30 -6.42
CA LEU A 862 24.81 13.31 -5.06
C LEU A 862 23.97 14.18 -4.12
N GLU A 863 23.47 15.33 -4.55
CA GLU A 863 22.54 16.17 -3.78
C GLU A 863 21.22 15.44 -3.46
N GLY A 864 20.68 14.69 -4.43
CA GLY A 864 19.52 13.82 -4.23
C GLY A 864 19.76 12.76 -3.14
N ILE A 865 20.88 12.04 -3.24
CA ILE A 865 21.35 11.07 -2.23
C ILE A 865 21.65 11.76 -0.88
N GLY A 866 22.18 12.98 -0.89
CA GLY A 866 22.57 13.77 0.27
C GLY A 866 21.39 14.20 1.16
N GLY A 867 20.18 14.22 0.60
CA GLY A 867 18.96 14.51 1.36
C GLY A 867 17.85 15.18 0.56
N GLN A 868 18.15 15.76 -0.60
CA GLN A 868 17.21 16.64 -1.31
C GLN A 868 16.07 15.87 -2.00
N ALA A 869 16.27 14.61 -2.36
CA ALA A 869 15.23 13.75 -2.92
C ALA A 869 14.57 12.87 -1.85
N SER A 870 13.41 12.28 -2.17
CA SER A 870 12.77 11.25 -1.34
C SER A 870 13.65 9.99 -1.23
N ARG A 871 13.54 9.26 -0.12
CA ARG A 871 14.19 7.96 0.08
C ARG A 871 13.72 6.89 -0.92
N ASN A 872 12.53 7.05 -1.49
CA ASN A 872 11.86 6.10 -2.37
C ASN A 872 12.41 6.07 -3.82
N VAL A 873 13.47 6.86 -4.09
CA VAL A 873 14.16 6.94 -5.39
C VAL A 873 15.68 6.72 -5.29
N MET A 874 16.18 6.25 -4.14
CA MET A 874 17.63 6.03 -3.94
C MET A 874 18.18 4.97 -4.89
N ASP A 875 17.42 3.90 -5.15
CA ASP A 875 17.74 2.90 -6.18
C ASP A 875 17.86 3.51 -7.58
N ASN A 876 17.02 4.51 -7.91
CA ASN A 876 17.06 5.19 -9.20
C ASN A 876 18.32 6.08 -9.34
N PHE A 877 18.73 6.77 -8.29
CA PHE A 877 20.00 7.53 -8.28
C PHE A 877 21.24 6.62 -8.27
N ALA A 878 21.17 5.46 -7.59
CA ALA A 878 22.21 4.45 -7.62
C ALA A 878 22.41 3.87 -9.03
N ASP A 879 21.32 3.70 -9.79
CA ASP A 879 21.37 3.26 -11.18
C ASP A 879 22.11 4.27 -12.08
N ILE A 880 21.95 5.59 -11.85
CA ILE A 880 22.76 6.63 -12.54
C ILE A 880 24.24 6.48 -12.18
N LEU A 881 24.60 6.35 -10.90
CA LEU A 881 25.98 6.16 -10.47
C LEU A 881 26.61 4.90 -11.08
N PHE A 882 25.85 3.80 -11.14
CA PHE A 882 26.27 2.56 -11.80
C PHE A 882 26.52 2.77 -13.30
N CYS A 883 25.62 3.46 -14.01
CA CYS A 883 25.80 3.77 -15.43
C CYS A 883 26.97 4.74 -15.71
N LEU A 884 27.22 5.72 -14.83
CA LEU A 884 28.41 6.57 -14.90
C LEU A 884 29.69 5.75 -14.69
N ASN A 885 29.69 4.81 -13.74
CA ASN A 885 30.84 3.96 -13.42
C ASN A 885 31.17 2.99 -14.57
N LYS A 886 30.13 2.40 -15.17
CA LYS A 886 30.27 1.43 -16.26
C LYS A 886 30.70 2.05 -17.58
N ASN A 887 30.10 3.20 -17.95
CA ASN A 887 30.27 3.77 -19.30
C ASN A 887 31.18 5.01 -19.35
N CYS A 888 31.31 5.75 -18.24
CA CYS A 888 32.01 7.04 -18.17
C CYS A 888 33.12 7.05 -17.10
N PHE A 889 33.74 5.89 -16.83
CA PHE A 889 34.65 5.65 -15.69
C PHE A 889 35.74 6.73 -15.51
N SER A 890 36.44 7.08 -16.59
CA SER A 890 37.55 8.06 -16.58
C SER A 890 37.10 9.43 -16.08
N TYR A 891 35.91 9.87 -16.49
CA TYR A 891 35.32 11.14 -16.06
C TYR A 891 34.77 11.05 -14.63
N LEU A 892 34.09 9.95 -14.28
CA LEU A 892 33.55 9.75 -12.94
C LEU A 892 34.62 9.86 -11.85
N VAL A 893 35.80 9.25 -12.04
CA VAL A 893 36.89 9.29 -11.05
C VAL A 893 37.35 10.73 -10.77
N VAL A 894 37.40 11.58 -11.80
CA VAL A 894 37.79 12.99 -11.67
C VAL A 894 36.67 13.78 -11.00
N TRP A 895 35.46 13.74 -11.56
CA TRP A 895 34.32 14.52 -11.05
C TRP A 895 33.94 14.14 -9.62
N LEU A 896 33.96 12.86 -9.25
CA LEU A 896 33.61 12.39 -7.90
C LEU A 896 34.59 12.94 -6.86
N LYS A 897 35.89 12.96 -7.19
CA LYS A 897 36.92 13.58 -6.33
C LYS A 897 36.69 15.08 -6.17
N GLU A 898 36.40 15.80 -7.26
CA GLU A 898 36.17 17.25 -7.23
C GLU A 898 34.90 17.65 -6.47
N VAL A 899 33.80 16.89 -6.62
CA VAL A 899 32.52 17.20 -5.95
C VAL A 899 32.57 16.83 -4.47
N MET A 900 33.21 15.71 -4.09
CA MET A 900 33.31 15.29 -2.68
C MET A 900 34.26 16.16 -1.84
N GLN A 901 35.19 16.86 -2.49
CA GLN A 901 36.05 17.86 -1.83
C GLN A 901 35.31 19.16 -1.44
N GLN A 902 34.07 19.37 -1.87
CA GLN A 902 33.29 20.55 -1.51
C GLN A 902 32.71 20.41 -0.09
N ASP A 903 32.86 21.45 0.72
CA ASP A 903 32.27 21.51 2.06
C ASP A 903 30.74 21.51 1.99
N GLY A 904 30.09 20.81 2.92
CA GLY A 904 28.62 20.67 2.97
C GLY A 904 28.00 19.73 1.92
N VAL A 905 28.71 19.34 0.86
CA VAL A 905 28.25 18.40 -0.17
C VAL A 905 28.79 16.98 0.12
N PRO A 906 27.97 15.91 -0.01
CA PRO A 906 26.52 15.89 -0.23
C PRO A 906 25.65 16.26 0.98
N SER A 907 26.22 16.25 2.19
CA SER A 907 25.55 16.66 3.42
C SER A 907 26.59 17.21 4.41
N PRO A 908 26.25 18.24 5.22
CA PRO A 908 27.14 18.77 6.26
C PRO A 908 27.39 17.80 7.42
N ARG A 909 26.70 16.65 7.46
CA ARG A 909 26.84 15.61 8.50
C ARG A 909 27.96 14.60 8.23
N LEU A 910 28.56 14.64 7.05
CA LEU A 910 29.57 13.67 6.62
C LEU A 910 30.98 14.12 7.00
N THR A 911 31.75 13.21 7.59
CA THR A 911 33.20 13.37 7.74
C THR A 911 33.92 13.13 6.41
N GLN A 912 35.11 13.72 6.23
CA GLN A 912 35.91 13.51 5.01
C GLN A 912 36.22 12.02 4.78
N ALA A 913 36.52 11.26 5.85
CA ALA A 913 36.76 9.82 5.77
C ALA A 913 35.54 9.02 5.24
N GLN A 914 34.31 9.43 5.58
CA GLN A 914 33.09 8.81 5.03
C GLN A 914 32.91 9.13 3.55
N LYS A 915 33.17 10.39 3.13
CA LYS A 915 33.15 10.78 1.71
C LYS A 915 34.18 10.00 0.89
N ASP A 916 35.40 9.88 1.41
CA ASP A 916 36.51 9.18 0.76
C ASP A 916 36.23 7.67 0.66
N ASN A 917 35.69 7.04 1.71
CA ASN A 917 35.30 5.64 1.71
C ASN A 917 34.22 5.35 0.66
N PHE A 918 33.11 6.10 0.68
CA PHE A 918 32.05 5.95 -0.33
C PHE A 918 32.57 6.16 -1.76
N SER A 919 33.44 7.17 -1.97
CA SER A 919 34.06 7.41 -3.27
C SER A 919 34.91 6.24 -3.75
N GLN A 920 35.72 5.66 -2.86
CA GLN A 920 36.52 4.46 -3.19
C GLN A 920 35.64 3.24 -3.46
N GLN A 921 34.57 3.05 -2.71
CA GLN A 921 33.63 1.93 -2.89
C GLN A 921 32.93 2.00 -4.25
N ILE A 922 32.34 3.16 -4.61
CA ILE A 922 31.69 3.37 -5.91
C ILE A 922 32.68 3.13 -7.06
N VAL A 923 33.92 3.66 -6.98
CA VAL A 923 34.94 3.48 -8.04
C VAL A 923 35.40 2.02 -8.20
N ARG A 924 35.27 1.17 -7.17
CA ARG A 924 35.61 -0.27 -7.22
C ARG A 924 34.49 -1.11 -7.85
N GLU A 925 33.23 -0.85 -7.52
CA GLU A 925 32.10 -1.72 -7.86
C GLU A 925 31.51 -1.44 -9.27
N ARG A 926 32.22 -1.91 -10.31
CA ARG A 926 31.86 -1.66 -11.73
C ARG A 926 30.80 -2.57 -12.34
N VAL A 927 30.48 -3.69 -11.69
CA VAL A 927 29.65 -4.77 -12.28
C VAL A 927 28.39 -5.08 -11.46
N ASN A 928 28.48 -5.03 -10.13
CA ASN A 928 27.37 -5.42 -9.26
C ASN A 928 26.42 -4.22 -8.97
N LYS A 929 25.36 -4.13 -9.77
CA LYS A 929 24.29 -3.12 -9.61
C LYS A 929 23.62 -3.14 -8.24
N ARG A 930 23.34 -4.33 -7.67
CA ARG A 930 22.71 -4.49 -6.35
C ARG A 930 23.58 -3.85 -5.26
N ARG A 931 24.88 -4.17 -5.26
CA ARG A 931 25.83 -3.62 -4.29
C ARG A 931 25.96 -2.09 -4.38
N VAL A 932 25.86 -1.49 -5.57
CA VAL A 932 25.83 -0.03 -5.72
C VAL A 932 24.58 0.58 -5.08
N ARG A 933 23.41 -0.08 -5.19
CA ARG A 933 22.19 0.35 -4.48
C ARG A 933 22.34 0.24 -2.98
N ASP A 934 22.87 -0.87 -2.47
CA ASP A 934 23.09 -1.10 -1.04
C ASP A 934 24.02 -0.01 -0.44
N MET A 935 25.13 0.28 -1.12
CA MET A 935 26.07 1.34 -0.70
C MET A 935 25.45 2.75 -0.75
N VAL A 936 24.56 3.02 -1.72
CA VAL A 936 23.83 4.31 -1.81
C VAL A 936 22.75 4.42 -0.72
N LYS A 937 22.04 3.33 -0.40
CA LYS A 937 21.11 3.25 0.75
C LYS A 937 21.85 3.54 2.05
N GLU A 938 22.97 2.87 2.30
CA GLU A 938 23.80 3.10 3.49
C GLU A 938 24.30 4.55 3.57
N PHE A 939 24.81 5.10 2.46
CA PHE A 939 25.35 6.45 2.41
C PHE A 939 24.27 7.54 2.55
N THR A 940 23.09 7.41 1.94
CA THR A 940 22.00 8.39 2.15
C THR A 940 21.54 8.42 3.61
N LEU A 941 21.57 7.27 4.29
CA LEU A 941 21.22 7.19 5.70
C LEU A 941 22.28 7.90 6.56
N LEU A 942 23.57 7.84 6.22
CA LEU A 942 24.60 8.70 6.84
C LEU A 942 24.32 10.19 6.57
N CYS A 943 24.08 10.58 5.32
CA CYS A 943 23.79 11.96 4.93
C CYS A 943 22.60 12.57 5.70
N ARG A 944 21.55 11.78 5.91
CA ARG A 944 20.32 12.15 6.62
C ARG A 944 20.41 11.96 8.14
N GLY A 945 21.54 11.49 8.67
CA GLY A 945 21.72 11.14 10.09
C GLY A 945 20.82 9.99 10.58
N LEU A 946 20.32 9.17 9.66
CA LEU A 946 19.42 8.06 9.93
C LEU A 946 20.14 6.71 10.11
N HIS A 947 21.33 6.50 9.52
CA HIS A 947 22.12 5.23 9.46
C HIS A 947 21.29 3.95 9.76
N GLY A 948 21.70 3.07 10.68
CA GLY A 948 20.87 1.98 11.27
C GLY A 948 19.76 2.38 12.27
N THR A 949 18.89 3.35 11.97
CA THR A 949 17.60 3.51 12.70
C THR A 949 16.65 2.36 12.31
N GLU A 950 15.49 2.19 12.96
CA GLU A 950 14.50 1.16 12.52
C GLU A 950 14.17 1.26 11.02
N TYR A 951 14.24 2.46 10.44
CA TYR A 951 14.20 2.72 9.00
C TYR A 951 15.27 2.02 8.13
N THR A 952 16.18 1.22 8.69
CA THR A 952 17.00 0.25 7.94
C THR A 952 16.34 -1.09 7.71
N ALA A 953 15.29 -1.42 8.46
CA ALA A 953 14.44 -2.58 8.17
C ALA A 953 13.52 -2.31 6.97
N ASP A 954 13.14 -1.05 6.72
CA ASP A 954 12.31 -0.62 5.58
C ASP A 954 13.06 -0.58 4.21
N TYR A 955 14.13 -1.35 4.00
CA TYR A 955 15.02 -1.18 2.84
C TYR A 955 15.55 -2.45 2.17
#